data_AF-A0A1F5N3A2-F1
#
_entry.id   AF-A0A1F5N3A2-F1
#
_cell.length_a   1.000
_cell.length_b   1.000
_cell.length_c   1.000
_cell.angle_alpha   90.00
_cell.angle_beta   90.00
_cell.angle_gamma   90.00
#
_symmetry.space_group_name_H-M   'P 1'
#
loop_
_entity.id
_entity.type
_entity.pdbx_description
1 polymer ?
#
loop_
_entity_poly.entity_id
_entity_poly.type
_entity_poly.pdbx_seq_one_letter_code
_entity_poly.pdbx_strand_id
1 'polypeptide(L)'
;MATDMQPEREGESQQRLEDQSPGATDRINRFLQTGWNSALQTDQFEIAEAARGQVSSLKNWRDAAHRSPFPEFYQLIEAGTLLNQASATPTERAAVVDQLSINAQHFPPRVRDLYTALLTKLDGSTHTPNANEEIARMTDSQLKELEESGDLRVLQNPFVPWNVKLNRMETRIESELKGRRDLDKRDKRLQEATQQTEAPKVDRPPDARDESKPGMDEMQRLKEGEQAPAIWSISPAYGGYYKEQSFDTWDAHTNTWRQSKYDFKEPYISPDDLRNPQDPVVMTAIVPAGRSARLPSPYTYEYLQVLEGNGQVLIDQNDDFIVRSTSRQDTLVKIQKTAIEKEHQIVISREEPQVILIPSTFTEETEEKLKEVQNTRKTTNDKARALSAYTRRHLKYSNDSSLNSVYNSDSDGYAGSIDKHKMADCDVANTYFAALCAKLGIKARHAVGHMVKGKDSEGNARITSGTGHAWTEVYDEHSQKWIKIDATPPGDPQLEQDEQGEGIPGDYGDEEAIGPTDEELQQLEEKLSQVAENLSYTDKERQLAEATGVGLKKARQILKEIQEAEETRLPNGERIVDVLSQVWTLLAESRIRYQQEYTGPVRKREGGEEIDDIVAHKIGITAGETDPASRRREQQQVIVEQVMSALQVRIIGDKSGSMGQTVDGVTKWNLQRRAMYLILSSLDRAEKNFVRVKARMREPLDVYSQVISFRNKSDIDEDKPLSNEFSPENKVRLWKSLGNQGFGNGDVPALNFLLDQIQKEQEEIIAQGKKDNTLRVIIACSDGMPDDPAGVQQTAQKLGEFGAVVVGVGLTETASQVPIIFNTPHSSGDLARDLNDLPAIVAKHVVMEAIKLFPERARMQYQRAIESILAKFNHIGLE
;
A
#
# COMPACT_ATOMS: atom_id res chain seq x y z
N MET A 1 26.63 47.26 -36.33
CA MET A 1 27.72 46.26 -36.34
C MET A 1 27.99 45.87 -34.91
N ALA A 2 28.02 44.56 -34.62
CA ALA A 2 28.71 43.89 -33.49
C ALA A 2 28.37 44.40 -32.06
N THR A 3 27.49 43.70 -31.34
CA THR A 3 27.82 42.70 -30.29
C THR A 3 28.52 43.28 -29.05
N ASP A 4 27.81 43.27 -27.91
CA ASP A 4 28.42 42.83 -26.65
C ASP A 4 27.34 42.23 -25.73
N MET A 5 27.52 40.93 -25.44
CA MET A 5 26.83 40.22 -24.37
C MET A 5 27.61 40.42 -23.08
N GLN A 6 26.91 40.68 -21.96
CA GLN A 6 27.41 40.35 -20.63
C GLN A 6 26.34 39.59 -19.83
N PRO A 7 26.75 38.59 -19.02
CA PRO A 7 25.89 37.52 -18.54
C PRO A 7 25.15 37.88 -17.24
N GLU A 8 23.99 37.25 -17.08
CA GLU A 8 23.17 37.23 -15.88
C GLU A 8 23.97 36.74 -14.66
N ARG A 9 23.92 37.51 -13.57
CA ARG A 9 24.24 37.01 -12.23
C ARG A 9 22.95 36.50 -11.60
N GLU A 10 22.57 35.27 -11.93
CA GLU A 10 21.77 34.44 -11.03
C GLU A 10 22.68 33.98 -9.89
N GLY A 11 22.38 34.38 -8.66
CA GLY A 11 23.09 33.89 -7.49
C GLY A 11 23.24 34.92 -6.40
N GLU A 12 22.14 35.45 -5.86
CA GLU A 12 22.15 36.13 -4.56
C GLU A 12 20.76 36.29 -3.91
N SER A 13 19.79 35.44 -4.24
CA SER A 13 18.42 35.46 -3.65
C SER A 13 17.95 34.12 -3.07
N GLN A 14 18.87 33.19 -2.74
CA GLN A 14 18.53 31.89 -2.13
C GLN A 14 19.16 31.64 -0.74
N GLN A 15 19.65 32.67 -0.04
CA GLN A 15 20.23 32.52 1.31
C GLN A 15 19.58 33.42 2.39
N ARG A 16 18.24 33.51 2.38
CA ARG A 16 17.44 33.82 3.59
C ARG A 16 16.15 33.00 3.60
N LEU A 17 16.29 31.69 3.63
CA LEU A 17 15.30 30.82 4.26
C LEU A 17 15.97 30.40 5.57
N GLU A 18 15.75 31.18 6.62
CA GLU A 18 16.17 30.81 7.96
C GLU A 18 15.46 29.51 8.37
N ASP A 19 16.27 28.61 8.90
CA ASP A 19 16.00 27.26 9.35
C ASP A 19 14.91 27.22 10.45
N GLN A 20 13.63 27.23 10.06
CA GLN A 20 12.54 26.90 10.96
C GLN A 20 12.34 25.37 10.96
N SER A 21 12.80 24.70 12.01
CA SER A 21 12.57 23.26 12.18
C SER A 21 11.07 22.94 12.19
N PRO A 22 10.61 21.86 11.55
CA PRO A 22 9.19 21.53 11.45
C PRO A 22 8.52 21.34 12.83
N GLY A 23 7.20 21.52 12.90
CA GLY A 23 6.41 21.39 14.11
C GLY A 23 6.50 19.99 14.74
N ALA A 24 6.04 19.85 15.99
CA ALA A 24 6.04 18.58 16.71
C ALA A 24 5.33 17.46 15.92
N THR A 25 4.16 17.79 15.35
CA THR A 25 3.33 16.90 14.53
C THR A 25 4.03 16.47 13.23
N ASP A 26 4.71 17.38 12.54
CA ASP A 26 5.45 17.10 11.29
C ASP A 26 6.63 16.15 11.50
N ARG A 27 7.27 16.20 12.67
CA ARG A 27 8.35 15.27 13.00
C ARG A 27 7.80 13.87 13.27
N ILE A 28 6.70 13.75 13.98
CA ILE A 28 6.02 12.47 14.25
C ILE A 28 5.57 11.84 12.92
N ASN A 29 4.94 12.63 12.04
CA ASN A 29 4.51 12.17 10.72
C ASN A 29 5.68 11.68 9.85
N ARG A 30 6.81 12.40 9.84
CA ARG A 30 8.02 11.94 9.12
C ARG A 30 8.60 10.65 9.69
N PHE A 31 8.61 10.48 11.01
CA PHE A 31 9.08 9.24 11.63
C PHE A 31 8.22 8.04 11.19
N LEU A 32 6.89 8.18 11.17
CA LEU A 32 5.99 7.13 10.70
C LEU A 32 6.20 6.81 9.22
N GLN A 33 6.34 7.83 8.37
CA GLN A 33 6.64 7.67 6.95
C GLN A 33 7.97 6.92 6.73
N THR A 34 9.01 7.18 7.53
CA THR A 34 10.27 6.43 7.40
C THR A 34 10.13 4.94 7.71
N GLY A 35 9.37 4.59 8.74
CA GLY A 35 9.12 3.18 9.10
C GLY A 35 8.38 2.43 7.99
N TRP A 36 7.39 3.07 7.38
CA TRP A 36 6.61 2.48 6.29
C TRP A 36 7.34 2.42 4.96
N ASN A 37 8.13 3.45 4.63
CA ASN A 37 9.01 3.43 3.46
C ASN A 37 10.02 2.28 3.55
N SER A 38 10.55 1.99 4.76
CA SER A 38 11.41 0.83 4.97
C SER A 38 10.68 -0.49 4.71
N ALA A 39 9.41 -0.60 5.10
CA ALA A 39 8.61 -1.81 4.86
C ALA A 39 8.23 -1.97 3.37
N LEU A 40 8.08 -0.88 2.63
CA LEU A 40 7.83 -0.91 1.18
C LEU A 40 9.06 -1.31 0.37
N GLN A 41 10.27 -1.07 0.89
CA GLN A 41 11.54 -1.40 0.24
C GLN A 41 12.15 -2.72 0.74
N THR A 42 11.40 -3.50 1.53
CA THR A 42 11.89 -4.76 2.07
C THR A 42 11.92 -5.88 1.03
N ASP A 43 12.89 -6.78 1.18
CA ASP A 43 12.95 -8.05 0.43
C ASP A 43 12.36 -9.22 1.24
N GLN A 44 11.83 -8.95 2.45
CA GLN A 44 11.31 -9.96 3.37
C GLN A 44 9.79 -9.92 3.46
N PHE A 45 9.14 -11.03 3.09
CA PHE A 45 7.68 -11.19 3.12
C PHE A 45 7.09 -10.90 4.50
N GLU A 46 7.73 -11.39 5.56
CA GLU A 46 7.26 -11.25 6.94
C GLU A 46 7.21 -9.78 7.38
N ILE A 47 8.16 -8.96 6.92
CA ILE A 47 8.20 -7.52 7.22
C ILE A 47 7.06 -6.79 6.51
N ALA A 48 6.86 -7.07 5.22
CA ALA A 48 5.80 -6.45 4.42
C ALA A 48 4.40 -6.82 4.97
N GLU A 49 4.17 -8.09 5.29
CA GLU A 49 2.89 -8.54 5.87
C GLU A 49 2.65 -8.00 7.28
N ALA A 50 3.68 -7.94 8.14
CA ALA A 50 3.53 -7.36 9.47
C ALA A 50 3.16 -5.86 9.39
N ALA A 51 3.81 -5.10 8.51
CA ALA A 51 3.48 -3.71 8.25
C ALA A 51 2.06 -3.56 7.71
N ARG A 52 1.65 -4.41 6.75
CA ARG A 52 0.27 -4.42 6.21
C ARG A 52 -0.75 -4.69 7.32
N GLY A 53 -0.48 -5.66 8.19
CA GLY A 53 -1.33 -5.97 9.33
C GLY A 53 -1.46 -4.80 10.31
N GLN A 54 -0.36 -4.08 10.58
CA GLN A 54 -0.39 -2.86 11.41
C GLN A 54 -1.27 -1.77 10.81
N VAL A 55 -1.09 -1.45 9.52
CA VAL A 55 -1.89 -0.45 8.80
C VAL A 55 -3.37 -0.82 8.81
N SER A 56 -3.70 -2.06 8.45
CA SER A 56 -5.07 -2.57 8.45
C SER A 56 -5.72 -2.49 9.84
N SER A 57 -4.97 -2.81 10.89
CA SER A 57 -5.46 -2.74 12.26
C SER A 57 -5.67 -1.29 12.77
N LEU A 58 -4.87 -0.33 12.31
CA LEU A 58 -5.06 1.09 12.58
C LEU A 58 -6.30 1.64 11.86
N LYS A 59 -6.55 1.24 10.60
CA LYS A 59 -7.78 1.59 9.89
C LYS A 59 -9.02 1.09 10.63
N ASN A 60 -9.01 -0.17 11.07
CA ASN A 60 -10.09 -0.73 11.87
C ASN A 60 -10.32 0.05 13.18
N TRP A 61 -9.25 0.55 13.80
CA TRP A 61 -9.33 1.41 14.99
C TRP A 61 -10.04 2.74 14.67
N ARG A 62 -9.71 3.40 13.56
CA ARG A 62 -10.37 4.64 13.14
C ARG A 62 -11.82 4.43 12.70
N ASP A 63 -12.11 3.35 11.99
CA ASP A 63 -13.48 2.96 11.66
C ASP A 63 -14.35 2.74 12.90
N ALA A 64 -13.76 2.22 13.99
CA ALA A 64 -14.45 2.12 15.27
C ALA A 64 -14.63 3.48 15.94
N ALA A 65 -13.61 4.35 15.89
CA ALA A 65 -13.71 5.72 16.37
C ALA A 65 -14.87 6.48 15.70
N HIS A 66 -14.98 6.42 14.36
CA HIS A 66 -16.06 7.07 13.60
C HIS A 66 -17.47 6.57 13.96
N ARG A 67 -17.59 5.32 14.44
CA ARG A 67 -18.87 4.74 14.88
C ARG A 67 -19.16 5.01 16.35
N SER A 68 -18.16 5.44 17.12
CA SER A 68 -18.30 5.70 18.54
C SER A 68 -18.95 7.09 18.76
N PRO A 69 -19.76 7.26 19.82
CA PRO A 69 -20.22 8.58 20.24
C PRO A 69 -19.12 9.42 20.93
N PHE A 70 -17.91 8.87 21.09
CA PHE A 70 -16.76 9.54 21.74
C PHE A 70 -15.45 9.37 20.92
N PRO A 71 -15.42 9.75 19.63
CA PRO A 71 -14.27 9.55 18.75
C PRO A 71 -12.97 10.18 19.29
N GLU A 72 -13.07 11.26 20.07
CA GLU A 72 -11.95 12.04 20.56
C GLU A 72 -11.13 11.30 21.63
N PHE A 73 -11.74 10.32 22.33
CA PHE A 73 -11.00 9.41 23.21
C PHE A 73 -10.15 8.42 22.40
N TYR A 74 -10.66 7.96 21.24
CA TYR A 74 -9.86 7.12 20.34
C TYR A 74 -8.68 7.90 19.78
N GLN A 75 -8.90 9.16 19.39
CA GLN A 75 -7.83 10.06 18.95
C GLN A 75 -6.78 10.29 20.03
N LEU A 76 -7.19 10.47 21.29
CA LEU A 76 -6.27 10.62 22.42
C LEU A 76 -5.36 9.40 22.60
N ILE A 77 -5.93 8.18 22.53
CA ILE A 77 -5.16 6.94 22.64
C ILE A 77 -4.27 6.72 21.42
N GLU A 78 -4.75 7.08 20.22
CA GLU A 78 -3.96 7.04 19.00
C GLU A 78 -2.74 7.94 19.10
N ALA A 79 -2.96 9.23 19.41
CA ALA A 79 -1.92 10.22 19.61
C ALA A 79 -0.91 9.79 20.67
N GLY A 80 -1.36 9.27 21.82
CA GLY A 80 -0.48 8.76 22.87
C GLY A 80 0.38 7.58 22.42
N THR A 81 -0.19 6.69 21.61
CA THR A 81 0.56 5.56 21.01
C THR A 81 1.62 6.05 20.04
N LEU A 82 1.27 6.98 19.14
CA LEU A 82 2.19 7.55 18.15
C LEU A 82 3.31 8.36 18.80
N LEU A 83 3.01 9.15 19.82
CA LEU A 83 4.00 9.88 20.61
C LEU A 83 5.00 8.96 21.30
N ASN A 84 4.53 7.83 21.84
CA ASN A 84 5.39 6.82 22.44
C ASN A 84 6.23 6.10 21.37
N GLN A 85 5.65 5.80 20.21
CA GLN A 85 6.37 5.18 19.09
C GLN A 85 7.49 6.08 18.56
N ALA A 86 7.23 7.38 18.45
CA ALA A 86 8.19 8.38 18.00
C ALA A 86 9.18 8.84 19.08
N SER A 87 9.07 8.33 20.33
CA SER A 87 9.87 8.77 21.47
C SER A 87 9.82 10.29 21.70
N ALA A 88 8.61 10.87 21.61
CA ALA A 88 8.40 12.31 21.69
C ALA A 88 8.83 12.92 23.03
N THR A 89 9.45 14.10 22.94
CA THR A 89 9.91 14.93 24.06
C THR A 89 8.72 15.52 24.85
N PRO A 90 8.93 15.96 26.11
CA PRO A 90 7.88 16.61 26.90
C PRO A 90 7.22 17.81 26.19
N THR A 91 8.02 18.62 25.47
CA THR A 91 7.52 19.78 24.73
C THR A 91 6.62 19.38 23.55
N GLU A 92 6.98 18.31 22.83
CA GLU A 92 6.18 17.75 21.73
C GLU A 92 4.87 17.14 22.26
N ARG A 93 4.91 16.43 23.39
CA ARG A 93 3.71 15.92 24.08
C ARG A 93 2.77 17.04 24.51
N ALA A 94 3.30 18.10 25.10
CA ALA A 94 2.51 19.25 25.52
C ALA A 94 1.85 19.97 24.33
N ALA A 95 2.51 20.02 23.15
CA ALA A 95 1.90 20.61 21.95
C ALA A 95 0.68 19.80 21.49
N VAL A 96 0.82 18.48 21.44
CA VAL A 96 -0.28 17.56 21.11
C VAL A 96 -1.42 17.63 22.14
N VAL A 97 -1.12 17.70 23.44
CA VAL A 97 -2.14 17.86 24.47
C VAL A 97 -2.89 19.19 24.31
N ASP A 98 -2.19 20.30 24.02
CA ASP A 98 -2.85 21.59 23.82
C ASP A 98 -3.81 21.55 22.62
N GLN A 99 -3.46 20.81 21.55
CA GLN A 99 -4.34 20.59 20.40
C GLN A 99 -5.57 19.75 20.75
N LEU A 100 -5.37 18.61 21.41
CA LEU A 100 -6.47 17.70 21.81
C LEU A 100 -7.38 18.29 22.89
N SER A 101 -6.89 19.25 23.68
CA SER A 101 -7.69 19.89 24.73
C SER A 101 -8.87 20.69 24.19
N ILE A 102 -8.88 21.06 22.90
CA ILE A 102 -10.01 21.70 22.22
C ILE A 102 -11.25 20.80 22.26
N ASN A 103 -11.07 19.50 22.08
CA ASN A 103 -12.14 18.52 21.99
C ASN A 103 -12.96 18.41 23.29
N ALA A 104 -12.37 18.79 24.43
CA ALA A 104 -13.02 18.71 25.74
C ALA A 104 -14.28 19.59 25.89
N GLN A 105 -14.45 20.62 25.04
CA GLN A 105 -15.51 21.62 25.15
C GLN A 105 -16.92 21.07 24.92
N HIS A 106 -17.05 20.06 24.06
CA HIS A 106 -18.35 19.49 23.68
C HIS A 106 -18.84 18.41 24.66
N PHE A 107 -17.99 17.99 25.61
CA PHE A 107 -18.32 16.89 26.51
C PHE A 107 -19.14 17.34 27.73
N PRO A 108 -20.12 16.52 28.16
CA PRO A 108 -20.79 16.67 29.44
C PRO A 108 -19.80 16.68 30.62
N PRO A 109 -20.13 17.34 31.75
CA PRO A 109 -19.21 17.58 32.86
C PRO A 109 -18.44 16.33 33.36
N ARG A 110 -19.11 15.17 33.50
CA ARG A 110 -18.47 13.94 34.01
C ARG A 110 -17.56 13.29 32.98
N VAL A 111 -17.91 13.37 31.69
CA VAL A 111 -17.11 12.84 30.57
C VAL A 111 -15.87 13.72 30.36
N ARG A 112 -16.07 15.04 30.37
CA ARG A 112 -15.01 16.04 30.22
C ARG A 112 -13.92 15.91 31.28
N ASP A 113 -14.30 15.70 32.53
CA ASP A 113 -13.35 15.57 33.63
C ASP A 113 -12.41 14.38 33.43
N LEU A 114 -12.95 13.22 33.03
CA LEU A 114 -12.15 12.04 32.70
C LEU A 114 -11.25 12.27 31.47
N TYR A 115 -11.75 12.92 30.42
CA TYR A 115 -10.96 13.25 29.23
C TYR A 115 -9.76 14.14 29.58
N THR A 116 -10.01 15.19 30.35
CA THR A 116 -8.98 16.15 30.79
C THR A 116 -7.94 15.47 31.68
N ALA A 117 -8.40 14.58 32.57
CA ALA A 117 -7.49 13.83 33.43
C ALA A 117 -6.61 12.86 32.61
N LEU A 118 -7.14 12.21 31.57
CA LEU A 118 -6.35 11.39 30.64
C LEU A 118 -5.35 12.21 29.81
N LEU A 119 -5.71 13.43 29.40
CA LEU A 119 -4.77 14.35 28.73
C LEU A 119 -3.56 14.68 29.61
N THR A 120 -3.78 14.92 30.91
CA THR A 120 -2.69 15.22 31.84
C THR A 120 -1.74 14.02 32.04
N LYS A 121 -2.23 12.79 31.88
CA LYS A 121 -1.39 11.58 31.90
C LYS A 121 -0.49 11.47 30.66
N LEU A 122 -0.81 12.17 29.58
CA LEU A 122 -0.10 12.10 28.31
C LEU A 122 1.10 13.06 28.23
N ASP A 123 0.99 14.25 28.85
CA ASP A 123 2.09 15.23 28.97
C ASP A 123 2.78 15.23 30.35
N GLY A 124 2.19 14.56 31.35
CA GLY A 124 2.73 14.48 32.72
C GLY A 124 2.40 15.70 33.58
N SER A 125 1.49 16.57 33.14
CA SER A 125 0.97 17.68 33.94
C SER A 125 0.07 17.17 35.08
N THR A 126 -0.19 18.03 36.07
CA THR A 126 -1.09 17.72 37.18
C THR A 126 -2.53 18.04 36.82
N HIS A 127 -3.42 17.03 36.88
CA HIS A 127 -4.86 17.23 36.79
C HIS A 127 -5.36 18.09 37.96
N THR A 128 -6.06 19.18 37.65
CA THR A 128 -6.78 19.97 38.65
C THR A 128 -8.16 19.35 38.86
N PRO A 129 -8.51 18.87 40.08
CA PRO A 129 -9.78 18.20 40.33
C PRO A 129 -10.98 19.07 40.02
N ASN A 130 -12.08 18.45 39.58
CA ASN A 130 -13.35 19.13 39.39
C ASN A 130 -13.81 19.82 40.68
N ALA A 131 -14.41 21.01 40.57
CA ALA A 131 -14.99 21.72 41.71
C ALA A 131 -16.14 20.94 42.37
N ASN A 132 -16.80 20.04 41.64
CA ASN A 132 -17.77 19.10 42.20
C ASN A 132 -17.05 17.85 42.71
N GLU A 133 -17.05 17.64 44.04
CA GLU A 133 -16.39 16.51 44.71
C GLU A 133 -16.86 15.13 44.20
N GLU A 134 -18.12 14.99 43.79
CA GLU A 134 -18.63 13.72 43.29
C GLU A 134 -18.01 13.37 41.93
N ILE A 135 -17.93 14.35 41.03
CA ILE A 135 -17.31 14.20 39.71
C ILE A 135 -15.82 13.88 39.87
N ALA A 136 -15.13 14.61 40.73
CA ALA A 136 -13.71 14.38 41.01
C ALA A 136 -13.45 12.95 41.53
N ARG A 137 -14.25 12.47 42.51
CA ARG A 137 -14.12 11.10 43.04
C ARG A 137 -14.37 10.03 41.98
N MET A 138 -15.36 10.23 41.09
CA MET A 138 -15.63 9.28 40.01
C MET A 138 -14.43 9.19 39.04
N THR A 139 -13.83 10.31 38.69
CA THR A 139 -12.65 10.34 37.80
C THR A 139 -11.43 9.71 38.46
N ASP A 140 -11.14 10.07 39.71
CA ASP A 140 -10.01 9.51 40.47
C ASP A 140 -10.13 8.00 40.63
N SER A 141 -11.34 7.49 40.93
CA SER A 141 -11.60 6.05 41.05
C SER A 141 -11.35 5.34 39.72
N GLN A 142 -11.84 5.89 38.61
CA GLN A 142 -11.67 5.28 37.29
C GLN A 142 -10.21 5.27 36.85
N LEU A 143 -9.48 6.38 37.05
CA LEU A 143 -8.06 6.44 36.71
C LEU A 143 -7.24 5.43 37.53
N LYS A 144 -7.51 5.36 38.83
CA LYS A 144 -6.83 4.39 39.71
C LYS A 144 -7.10 2.95 39.27
N GLU A 145 -8.33 2.62 38.91
CA GLU A 145 -8.68 1.30 38.40
C GLU A 145 -7.92 0.96 37.10
N LEU A 146 -7.90 1.90 36.14
CA LEU A 146 -7.21 1.71 34.86
C LEU A 146 -5.67 1.64 35.01
N GLU A 147 -5.11 2.29 36.03
CA GLU A 147 -3.69 2.18 36.40
C GLU A 147 -3.38 0.83 37.04
N GLU A 148 -4.18 0.39 38.02
CA GLU A 148 -3.99 -0.86 38.74
C GLU A 148 -4.19 -2.09 37.84
N SER A 149 -5.13 -2.03 36.89
CA SER A 149 -5.34 -3.08 35.88
C SER A 149 -4.26 -3.10 34.79
N GLY A 150 -3.49 -2.02 34.66
CA GLY A 150 -2.52 -1.82 33.58
C GLY A 150 -3.13 -1.46 32.23
N ASP A 151 -4.44 -1.17 32.15
CA ASP A 151 -5.14 -0.87 30.90
C ASP A 151 -4.59 0.40 30.23
N LEU A 152 -4.23 1.45 31.00
CA LEU A 152 -3.59 2.65 30.43
C LEU A 152 -2.25 2.32 29.77
N ARG A 153 -1.47 1.43 30.37
CA ARG A 153 -0.19 0.97 29.80
C ARG A 153 -0.41 0.21 28.51
N VAL A 154 -1.45 -0.62 28.41
CA VAL A 154 -1.81 -1.33 27.18
C VAL A 154 -2.23 -0.34 26.09
N LEU A 155 -3.11 0.60 26.43
CA LEU A 155 -3.64 1.58 25.48
C LEU A 155 -2.55 2.51 24.93
N GLN A 156 -1.54 2.86 25.73
CA GLN A 156 -0.46 3.76 25.29
C GLN A 156 0.77 3.05 24.70
N ASN A 157 0.89 1.73 24.82
CA ASN A 157 2.10 1.00 24.39
C ASN A 157 2.18 0.83 22.86
N PRO A 158 3.26 1.25 22.19
CA PRO A 158 3.39 1.17 20.72
C PRO A 158 3.53 -0.26 20.18
N PHE A 159 3.88 -1.24 21.02
CA PHE A 159 4.04 -2.64 20.62
C PHE A 159 2.77 -3.47 20.81
N VAL A 160 1.71 -2.89 21.37
CA VAL A 160 0.42 -3.57 21.52
C VAL A 160 -0.39 -3.40 20.23
N PRO A 161 -0.88 -4.49 19.61
CA PRO A 161 -1.72 -4.42 18.41
C PRO A 161 -3.01 -3.60 18.61
N TRP A 162 -3.43 -2.87 17.56
CA TRP A 162 -4.60 -2.00 17.61
C TRP A 162 -5.91 -2.73 17.92
N ASN A 163 -6.07 -3.98 17.51
CA ASN A 163 -7.26 -4.78 17.86
C ASN A 163 -7.35 -5.07 19.37
N VAL A 164 -6.22 -5.21 20.07
CA VAL A 164 -6.19 -5.38 21.53
C VAL A 164 -6.53 -4.07 22.22
N LYS A 165 -5.99 -2.94 21.72
CA LYS A 165 -6.37 -1.61 22.20
C LYS A 165 -7.85 -1.35 22.01
N LEU A 166 -8.39 -1.70 20.83
CA LEU A 166 -9.80 -1.52 20.49
C LEU A 166 -10.71 -2.24 21.48
N ASN A 167 -10.41 -3.50 21.76
CA ASN A 167 -11.15 -4.27 22.77
C ASN A 167 -11.13 -3.59 24.15
N ARG A 168 -9.99 -3.03 24.58
CA ARG A 168 -9.89 -2.31 25.86
C ARG A 168 -10.67 -1.00 25.85
N MET A 169 -10.60 -0.26 24.76
CA MET A 169 -11.35 0.99 24.57
C MET A 169 -12.86 0.73 24.70
N GLU A 170 -13.38 -0.26 23.97
CA GLU A 170 -14.81 -0.61 23.98
C GLU A 170 -15.28 -1.14 25.34
N THR A 171 -14.49 -2.01 25.98
CA THR A 171 -14.93 -2.72 27.21
C THR A 171 -14.73 -1.92 28.49
N ARG A 172 -13.67 -1.11 28.57
CA ARG A 172 -13.26 -0.43 29.83
C ARG A 172 -13.52 1.08 29.83
N ILE A 173 -13.52 1.73 28.68
CA ILE A 173 -13.67 3.19 28.59
C ILE A 173 -15.06 3.52 28.07
N GLU A 174 -15.45 3.03 26.89
CA GLU A 174 -16.69 3.48 26.24
C GLU A 174 -17.96 3.17 27.05
N SER A 175 -18.00 2.02 27.74
CA SER A 175 -19.08 1.65 28.66
C SER A 175 -19.25 2.65 29.81
N GLU A 176 -18.13 3.07 30.41
CA GLU A 176 -18.08 4.07 31.48
C GLU A 176 -18.49 5.47 30.98
N LEU A 177 -18.04 5.86 29.78
CA LEU A 177 -18.41 7.14 29.18
C LEU A 177 -19.92 7.25 28.92
N LYS A 178 -20.55 6.16 28.45
CA LYS A 178 -22.01 6.10 28.28
C LYS A 178 -22.74 6.30 29.61
N GLY A 179 -22.28 5.62 30.67
CA GLY A 179 -22.85 5.77 32.02
C GLY A 179 -22.73 7.19 32.57
N ARG A 180 -21.57 7.82 32.41
CA ARG A 180 -21.35 9.23 32.81
C ARG A 180 -22.27 10.20 32.09
N ARG A 181 -22.39 10.05 30.77
CA ARG A 181 -23.29 10.87 29.94
C ARG A 181 -24.75 10.71 30.37
N ASP A 182 -25.19 9.50 30.69
CA ASP A 182 -26.57 9.24 31.10
C ASP A 182 -26.89 9.87 32.48
N LEU A 183 -25.91 9.90 33.40
CA LEU A 183 -26.03 10.61 34.68
C LEU A 183 -26.14 12.12 34.49
N ASP A 184 -25.29 12.72 33.66
CA ASP A 184 -25.36 14.15 33.32
C ASP A 184 -26.74 14.50 32.70
N LYS A 185 -27.24 13.66 31.80
CA LYS A 185 -28.58 13.80 31.19
C LYS A 185 -29.73 13.68 32.19
N ARG A 186 -29.56 12.91 33.26
CA ARG A 186 -30.56 12.77 34.32
C ARG A 186 -30.60 14.01 35.20
N ASP A 187 -29.43 14.51 35.62
CA ASP A 187 -29.33 15.67 36.50
C ASP A 187 -29.85 16.95 35.83
N LYS A 188 -29.55 17.11 34.54
CA LYS A 188 -30.08 18.20 33.72
C LYS A 188 -31.61 18.21 33.68
N ARG A 189 -32.23 17.05 33.43
CA ARG A 189 -33.71 16.89 33.43
C ARG A 189 -34.35 17.23 34.79
N LEU A 190 -33.65 17.00 35.90
CA LEU A 190 -34.14 17.34 37.23
C LEU A 190 -34.06 18.85 37.53
N GLN A 191 -33.09 19.56 36.96
CA GLN A 191 -32.95 21.01 37.11
C GLN A 191 -34.00 21.79 36.30
N GLU A 192 -34.45 21.23 35.16
CA GLU A 192 -35.35 21.90 34.22
C GLU A 192 -36.84 21.90 34.67
N ALA A 193 -37.23 21.12 35.67
CA ALA A 193 -38.63 20.88 36.07
C ALA A 193 -39.32 21.98 36.92
N THR A 194 -38.81 23.21 36.99
CA THR A 194 -39.34 24.26 37.90
C THR A 194 -39.43 25.64 37.24
N GLN A 195 -40.59 26.03 36.64
CA GLN A 195 -41.18 27.41 36.55
C GLN A 195 -42.22 27.63 35.39
N GLN A 196 -43.19 28.53 35.61
CA GLN A 196 -44.35 28.97 34.77
C GLN A 196 -44.24 30.48 34.41
N THR A 197 -45.00 31.16 33.53
CA THR A 197 -45.24 31.05 32.05
C THR A 197 -45.67 32.45 31.54
N GLU A 198 -45.21 32.87 30.35
CA GLU A 198 -45.93 33.68 29.31
C GLU A 198 -45.20 33.47 27.95
N ALA A 199 -45.83 33.81 26.80
CA ALA A 199 -45.56 33.25 25.45
C ALA A 199 -44.85 34.21 24.43
N PRO A 200 -44.02 33.73 23.46
CA PRO A 200 -43.42 34.59 22.43
C PRO A 200 -43.79 34.30 20.94
N LYS A 201 -43.36 35.22 20.07
CA LYS A 201 -43.68 35.45 18.63
C LYS A 201 -42.56 34.99 17.67
N VAL A 202 -42.83 35.01 16.35
CA VAL A 202 -41.90 34.78 15.22
C VAL A 202 -40.79 35.84 15.16
N ASP A 203 -39.53 35.43 14.96
CA ASP A 203 -38.33 36.29 14.98
C ASP A 203 -37.69 36.45 13.59
N ARG A 204 -36.91 37.51 13.36
CA ARG A 204 -36.33 37.92 12.05
C ARG A 204 -34.80 38.04 12.14
N PRO A 205 -34.03 37.88 11.03
CA PRO A 205 -32.58 38.13 11.04
C PRO A 205 -32.25 39.53 11.57
N PRO A 206 -31.27 39.66 12.48
CA PRO A 206 -30.84 40.95 12.98
C PRO A 206 -30.19 41.78 11.87
N ASP A 207 -30.25 43.11 12.02
CA ASP A 207 -29.51 44.02 11.16
C ASP A 207 -28.00 43.90 11.43
N ALA A 208 -27.18 44.18 10.42
CA ALA A 208 -25.72 44.27 10.60
C ALA A 208 -25.38 45.30 11.69
N ARG A 209 -24.44 44.94 12.58
CA ARG A 209 -24.03 45.79 13.71
C ARG A 209 -22.72 46.49 13.39
N ASP A 210 -22.59 47.74 13.82
CA ASP A 210 -21.34 48.49 13.62
C ASP A 210 -20.29 48.17 14.70
N GLU A 211 -20.75 47.68 15.85
CA GLU A 211 -19.92 47.31 16.99
C GLU A 211 -20.46 46.07 17.71
N SER A 212 -19.56 45.33 18.35
CA SER A 212 -19.88 44.26 19.29
C SER A 212 -19.30 44.62 20.66
N LYS A 213 -20.15 44.61 21.70
CA LYS A 213 -19.73 44.87 23.06
C LYS A 213 -19.63 43.55 23.82
N PRO A 214 -18.42 43.09 24.20
CA PRO A 214 -18.28 41.91 25.03
C PRO A 214 -18.93 42.14 26.39
N GLY A 215 -19.78 41.20 26.81
CA GLY A 215 -20.46 41.29 28.09
C GLY A 215 -21.16 40.00 28.47
N MET A 216 -21.15 39.72 29.77
CA MET A 216 -21.75 38.61 30.48
C MET A 216 -23.27 38.76 30.51
N ASP A 217 -23.96 38.46 29.42
CA ASP A 217 -25.43 38.59 29.39
C ASP A 217 -26.11 37.33 29.95
N GLU A 218 -27.14 37.51 30.77
CA GLU A 218 -27.95 36.40 31.27
C GLU A 218 -28.73 35.77 30.12
N MET A 219 -28.31 34.57 29.69
CA MET A 219 -28.99 33.85 28.60
C MET A 219 -30.46 33.58 28.92
N GLN A 220 -31.36 34.00 28.02
CA GLN A 220 -32.76 33.56 28.03
C GLN A 220 -32.85 32.09 27.64
N ARG A 221 -33.21 31.22 28.60
CA ARG A 221 -33.39 29.78 28.33
C ARG A 221 -34.75 29.51 27.69
N LEU A 222 -34.75 28.80 26.57
CA LEU A 222 -35.93 28.21 25.93
C LEU A 222 -36.50 27.07 26.79
N LYS A 223 -37.81 26.80 26.71
CA LYS A 223 -38.48 25.75 27.51
C LYS A 223 -38.52 24.39 26.79
N GLU A 224 -38.81 23.33 27.54
CA GLU A 224 -38.93 21.95 27.02
C GLU A 224 -40.10 21.83 26.01
N GLY A 225 -39.78 21.46 24.77
CA GLY A 225 -40.71 21.36 23.65
C GLY A 225 -40.89 22.65 22.82
N GLU A 226 -40.32 23.78 23.25
CA GLU A 226 -40.27 25.01 22.45
C GLU A 226 -38.99 25.04 21.60
N GLN A 227 -39.13 25.01 20.27
CA GLN A 227 -38.05 25.38 19.37
C GLN A 227 -38.12 26.90 19.12
N ALA A 228 -37.09 27.65 19.50
CA ALA A 228 -37.00 29.07 19.15
C ALA A 228 -37.25 29.26 17.65
N PRO A 229 -38.03 30.27 17.23
CA PRO A 229 -38.30 30.52 15.81
C PRO A 229 -36.99 30.58 15.02
N ALA A 230 -36.95 29.90 13.88
CA ALA A 230 -35.76 29.90 13.02
C ALA A 230 -35.55 31.31 12.47
N ILE A 231 -34.40 31.89 12.79
CA ILE A 231 -33.87 33.08 12.11
C ILE A 231 -33.43 32.67 10.70
N TRP A 232 -32.71 31.54 10.60
CA TRP A 232 -32.39 30.84 9.36
C TRP A 232 -32.70 29.35 9.48
N SER A 233 -33.23 28.74 8.42
CA SER A 233 -33.38 27.29 8.27
C SER A 233 -32.41 26.77 7.21
N ILE A 234 -31.77 25.62 7.47
CA ILE A 234 -30.70 25.02 6.67
C ILE A 234 -31.14 23.63 6.20
N SER A 235 -31.16 23.40 4.88
CA SER A 235 -31.59 22.14 4.27
C SER A 235 -30.66 21.69 3.13
N PRO A 236 -30.19 20.43 3.09
CA PRO A 236 -30.31 19.42 4.15
C PRO A 236 -29.63 19.88 5.45
N ALA A 237 -29.99 19.27 6.59
CA ALA A 237 -29.42 19.65 7.89
C ALA A 237 -27.89 19.56 7.90
N TYR A 238 -27.25 20.68 8.19
CA TYR A 238 -25.81 20.80 8.39
C TYR A 238 -25.56 21.61 9.67
N GLY A 239 -24.70 21.10 10.56
CA GLY A 239 -24.40 21.68 11.86
C GLY A 239 -23.02 22.35 11.90
N GLY A 240 -22.62 22.83 13.08
CA GLY A 240 -21.31 23.41 13.31
C GLY A 240 -21.30 24.91 13.58
N TYR A 241 -20.13 25.52 13.41
CA TYR A 241 -19.92 26.96 13.55
C TYR A 241 -20.39 27.69 12.28
N TYR A 242 -21.25 28.68 12.45
CA TYR A 242 -21.74 29.57 11.38
C TYR A 242 -21.30 31.00 11.70
N LYS A 243 -20.27 31.49 11.02
CA LYS A 243 -19.77 32.87 11.15
C LYS A 243 -20.78 33.86 10.58
N GLU A 244 -21.25 34.80 11.40
CA GLU A 244 -22.16 35.86 10.97
C GLU A 244 -21.41 37.15 10.64
N GLN A 245 -20.51 37.58 11.52
CA GLN A 245 -19.77 38.84 11.37
C GLN A 245 -18.45 38.81 12.16
N SER A 246 -17.45 39.50 11.64
CA SER A 246 -16.12 39.65 12.24
C SER A 246 -15.81 41.13 12.50
N PHE A 247 -15.08 41.39 13.59
CA PHE A 247 -14.64 42.70 14.03
C PHE A 247 -13.12 42.70 14.21
N ASP A 248 -12.45 43.62 13.53
CA ASP A 248 -11.00 43.66 13.33
C ASP A 248 -10.30 44.77 14.11
N THR A 249 -11.05 45.60 14.85
CA THR A 249 -10.51 46.70 15.67
C THR A 249 -11.13 46.75 17.06
N TRP A 250 -10.38 47.28 18.02
CA TRP A 250 -10.81 47.47 19.40
C TRP A 250 -10.83 48.95 19.76
N ASP A 251 -11.96 49.46 20.24
CA ASP A 251 -12.08 50.79 20.84
C ASP A 251 -11.87 50.69 22.36
N ALA A 252 -10.69 51.10 22.82
CA ALA A 252 -10.32 51.09 24.23
C ALA A 252 -11.06 52.15 25.09
N HIS A 253 -11.75 53.11 24.49
CA HIS A 253 -12.56 54.08 25.23
C HIS A 253 -13.93 53.50 25.61
N THR A 254 -14.56 52.77 24.69
CA THR A 254 -15.89 52.18 24.89
C THR A 254 -15.85 50.71 25.29
N ASN A 255 -14.65 50.09 25.23
CA ASN A 255 -14.41 48.66 25.36
C ASN A 255 -15.30 47.84 24.43
N THR A 256 -15.29 48.21 23.15
CA THR A 256 -16.09 47.54 22.11
C THR A 256 -15.23 47.15 20.92
N TRP A 257 -15.58 46.01 20.32
CA TRP A 257 -15.09 45.58 19.03
C TRP A 257 -15.78 46.39 17.92
N ARG A 258 -15.03 46.81 16.91
CA ARG A 258 -15.52 47.56 15.76
C ARG A 258 -15.00 47.01 14.45
N GLN A 259 -15.76 47.28 13.41
CA GLN A 259 -15.35 47.02 12.04
C GLN A 259 -14.60 48.24 11.48
N SER A 260 -13.40 48.05 10.93
CA SER A 260 -12.51 49.13 10.49
C SER A 260 -13.04 49.91 9.27
N LYS A 261 -13.78 49.22 8.39
CA LYS A 261 -14.32 49.71 7.11
C LYS A 261 -15.69 49.07 6.83
N TYR A 262 -16.42 49.59 5.84
CA TYR A 262 -17.70 49.02 5.38
C TYR A 262 -17.71 48.95 3.85
N ASP A 263 -16.73 48.25 3.29
CA ASP A 263 -16.55 48.11 1.85
C ASP A 263 -17.20 46.83 1.36
N PHE A 264 -18.25 46.95 0.52
CA PHE A 264 -18.99 45.80 0.00
C PHE A 264 -18.64 45.50 -1.46
N LYS A 265 -18.52 44.21 -1.79
CA LYS A 265 -18.27 43.71 -3.15
C LYS A 265 -19.19 42.54 -3.47
N GLU A 266 -19.35 42.24 -4.75
CA GLU A 266 -20.01 41.01 -5.18
C GLU A 266 -19.12 39.80 -4.85
N PRO A 267 -19.70 38.70 -4.34
CA PRO A 267 -18.96 37.47 -4.11
C PRO A 267 -18.49 36.86 -5.43
N TYR A 268 -17.29 36.29 -5.44
CA TYR A 268 -16.71 35.61 -6.60
C TYR A 268 -16.16 34.26 -6.15
N ILE A 269 -16.62 33.19 -6.78
CA ILE A 269 -16.06 31.84 -6.63
C ILE A 269 -15.20 31.53 -7.86
N SER A 270 -13.96 31.06 -7.66
CA SER A 270 -13.17 30.56 -8.78
C SER A 270 -13.77 29.25 -9.31
N PRO A 271 -13.87 29.04 -10.63
CA PRO A 271 -14.25 27.74 -11.19
C PRO A 271 -13.36 26.58 -10.72
N ASP A 272 -12.12 26.87 -10.31
CA ASP A 272 -11.19 25.88 -9.76
C ASP A 272 -11.56 25.43 -8.34
N ASP A 273 -12.25 26.27 -7.56
CA ASP A 273 -12.69 25.96 -6.19
C ASP A 273 -13.91 25.00 -6.16
N LEU A 274 -14.56 24.80 -7.32
CA LEU A 274 -15.78 24.01 -7.49
C LEU A 274 -15.52 22.60 -8.03
N ARG A 275 -14.28 22.10 -8.02
CA ARG A 275 -13.89 20.87 -8.72
C ARG A 275 -14.53 19.58 -8.16
N ASN A 276 -15.12 19.61 -6.97
CA ASN A 276 -15.81 18.46 -6.38
C ASN A 276 -16.92 18.88 -5.39
N PRO A 277 -18.07 19.40 -5.86
CA PRO A 277 -19.09 19.90 -4.95
C PRO A 277 -19.73 18.72 -4.19
N GLN A 278 -19.53 18.69 -2.87
CA GLN A 278 -20.42 17.91 -1.99
C GLN A 278 -21.86 18.45 -2.09
N ASP A 279 -22.81 17.73 -1.48
CA ASP A 279 -24.21 18.11 -1.48
C ASP A 279 -24.40 19.58 -0.99
N PRO A 280 -25.00 20.45 -1.82
CA PRO A 280 -25.18 21.86 -1.47
C PRO A 280 -26.19 22.02 -0.33
N VAL A 281 -26.02 23.08 0.47
CA VAL A 281 -26.99 23.46 1.51
C VAL A 281 -27.76 24.71 1.08
N VAL A 282 -29.04 24.77 1.43
CA VAL A 282 -29.93 25.89 1.16
C VAL A 282 -30.31 26.55 2.48
N MET A 283 -29.97 27.84 2.61
CA MET A 283 -30.34 28.68 3.75
C MET A 283 -31.57 29.52 3.41
N THR A 284 -32.58 29.47 4.28
CA THR A 284 -33.88 30.14 4.08
C THR A 284 -34.19 31.09 5.24
N ALA A 285 -34.56 32.33 4.94
CA ALA A 285 -35.02 33.32 5.93
C ALA A 285 -35.97 34.36 5.33
N ILE A 286 -36.69 35.10 6.18
CA ILE A 286 -37.50 36.26 5.80
C ILE A 286 -36.69 37.53 6.07
N VAL A 287 -36.27 38.21 5.01
CA VAL A 287 -35.50 39.46 5.11
C VAL A 287 -36.46 40.66 5.06
N PRO A 288 -36.43 41.58 6.05
CA PRO A 288 -37.31 42.75 6.06
C PRO A 288 -37.10 43.67 4.86
N ALA A 289 -38.18 44.32 4.41
CA ALA A 289 -38.12 45.29 3.32
C ALA A 289 -37.07 46.38 3.53
N GLY A 290 -36.18 46.59 2.55
CA GLY A 290 -35.18 47.66 2.57
C GLY A 290 -34.09 47.54 3.64
N ARG A 291 -33.99 46.40 4.35
CA ARG A 291 -32.91 46.12 5.30
C ARG A 291 -31.88 45.16 4.73
N SER A 292 -30.69 45.16 5.35
CA SER A 292 -29.60 44.24 5.04
C SER A 292 -29.41 43.33 6.24
N ALA A 293 -29.48 42.03 6.03
CA ALA A 293 -29.27 41.01 7.06
C ALA A 293 -27.92 40.34 6.85
N ARG A 294 -27.21 39.99 7.92
CA ARG A 294 -26.03 39.13 7.83
C ARG A 294 -26.46 37.72 7.42
N LEU A 295 -25.62 37.06 6.63
CA LEU A 295 -25.82 35.67 6.20
C LEU A 295 -24.78 34.78 6.90
N PRO A 296 -25.16 34.08 7.98
CA PRO A 296 -24.26 33.18 8.67
C PRO A 296 -23.75 32.09 7.74
N SER A 297 -22.45 31.77 7.82
CA SER A 297 -21.78 30.86 6.89
C SER A 297 -20.83 29.92 7.64
N PRO A 298 -20.87 28.60 7.40
CA PRO A 298 -19.85 27.71 7.95
C PRO A 298 -18.53 27.89 7.18
N TYR A 299 -17.40 27.54 7.78
CA TYR A 299 -16.08 27.74 7.17
C TYR A 299 -15.83 26.80 5.99
N THR A 300 -16.60 25.72 5.92
CA THR A 300 -16.53 24.69 4.88
C THR A 300 -17.41 24.97 3.66
N TYR A 301 -18.25 26.03 3.66
CA TYR A 301 -19.16 26.33 2.54
C TYR A 301 -19.09 27.79 2.08
N GLU A 302 -19.20 27.96 0.76
CA GLU A 302 -19.20 29.26 0.10
C GLU A 302 -20.55 29.60 -0.56
N TYR A 303 -20.88 30.89 -0.70
CA TYR A 303 -22.08 31.37 -1.40
C TYR A 303 -22.05 31.00 -2.88
N LEU A 304 -23.05 30.25 -3.36
CA LEU A 304 -23.16 29.86 -4.77
C LEU A 304 -24.11 30.80 -5.54
N GLN A 305 -25.38 30.87 -5.12
CA GLN A 305 -26.41 31.65 -5.79
C GLN A 305 -27.65 31.90 -4.92
N VAL A 306 -28.44 32.91 -5.27
CA VAL A 306 -29.80 33.09 -4.76
C VAL A 306 -30.77 32.25 -5.60
N LEU A 307 -31.48 31.32 -4.98
CA LEU A 307 -32.47 30.46 -5.62
C LEU A 307 -33.85 31.10 -5.70
N GLU A 308 -34.22 31.87 -4.67
CA GLU A 308 -35.54 32.48 -4.54
C GLU A 308 -35.44 33.79 -3.73
N GLY A 309 -36.26 34.77 -4.10
CA GLY A 309 -36.28 36.11 -3.49
C GLY A 309 -35.36 37.11 -4.21
N ASN A 310 -35.79 38.38 -4.29
CA ASN A 310 -35.00 39.45 -4.92
C ASN A 310 -33.90 39.99 -3.97
N GLY A 311 -33.14 39.10 -3.34
CA GLY A 311 -32.02 39.46 -2.47
C GLY A 311 -30.72 39.61 -3.27
N GLN A 312 -29.96 40.67 -3.03
CA GLN A 312 -28.58 40.79 -3.50
C GLN A 312 -27.63 40.33 -2.39
N VAL A 313 -26.71 39.42 -2.69
CA VAL A 313 -25.68 38.97 -1.74
C VAL A 313 -24.38 39.73 -1.98
N LEU A 314 -23.82 40.30 -0.92
CA LEU A 314 -22.56 41.03 -0.94
C LEU A 314 -21.62 40.44 0.11
N ILE A 315 -20.33 40.69 -0.06
CA ILE A 315 -19.28 40.35 0.92
C ILE A 315 -18.55 41.62 1.36
N ASP A 316 -18.21 41.72 2.64
CA ASP A 316 -17.43 42.84 3.18
C ASP A 316 -15.91 42.57 3.22
N GLN A 317 -15.11 43.49 3.75
CA GLN A 317 -13.65 43.36 3.79
C GLN A 317 -13.13 42.27 4.75
N ASN A 318 -13.99 41.78 5.66
CA ASN A 318 -13.67 40.68 6.56
C ASN A 318 -14.09 39.32 6.00
N ASP A 319 -14.58 39.32 4.76
CA ASP A 319 -15.15 38.17 4.07
C ASP A 319 -16.45 37.67 4.74
N ASP A 320 -17.27 38.59 5.28
CA ASP A 320 -18.58 38.27 5.86
C ASP A 320 -19.73 38.61 4.90
N PHE A 321 -20.72 37.71 4.80
CA PHE A 321 -21.83 37.83 3.84
C PHE A 321 -22.99 38.69 4.35
N ILE A 322 -23.55 39.48 3.43
CA ILE A 322 -24.74 40.29 3.66
C ILE A 322 -25.76 40.02 2.56
N VAL A 323 -27.02 39.90 2.95
CA VAL A 323 -28.17 39.80 2.05
C VAL A 323 -28.96 41.10 2.13
N ARG A 324 -28.99 41.85 1.04
CA ARG A 324 -29.77 43.09 0.91
C ARG A 324 -31.08 42.81 0.16
N SER A 325 -32.21 43.08 0.81
CA SER A 325 -33.50 43.01 0.13
C SER A 325 -33.67 44.19 -0.83
N THR A 326 -33.91 43.90 -2.12
CA THR A 326 -34.26 44.94 -3.12
C THR A 326 -35.77 45.23 -3.17
N SER A 327 -36.57 44.47 -2.40
CA SER A 327 -38.02 44.57 -2.35
C SER A 327 -38.50 45.61 -1.33
N ARG A 328 -39.67 46.20 -1.59
CA ARG A 328 -40.40 47.06 -0.65
C ARG A 328 -41.28 46.27 0.33
N GLN A 329 -41.28 44.94 0.23
CA GLN A 329 -41.99 44.03 1.14
C GLN A 329 -41.03 43.01 1.72
N ASP A 330 -41.36 42.48 2.90
CA ASP A 330 -40.64 41.37 3.51
C ASP A 330 -40.55 40.21 2.50
N THR A 331 -39.34 39.70 2.28
CA THR A 331 -39.06 38.75 1.19
C THR A 331 -38.49 37.48 1.78
N LEU A 332 -39.10 36.34 1.43
CA LEU A 332 -38.48 35.03 1.65
C LEU A 332 -37.29 34.90 0.70
N VAL A 333 -36.11 34.68 1.25
CA VAL A 333 -34.89 34.47 0.48
C VAL A 333 -34.41 33.05 0.69
N LYS A 334 -34.07 32.36 -0.40
CA LYS A 334 -33.39 31.05 -0.39
C LYS A 334 -32.03 31.20 -1.05
N ILE A 335 -30.98 30.92 -0.30
CA ILE A 335 -29.59 31.04 -0.75
C ILE A 335 -28.96 29.66 -0.77
N GLN A 336 -28.39 29.28 -1.90
CA GLN A 336 -27.63 28.05 -2.04
C GLN A 336 -26.17 28.32 -1.72
N LYS A 337 -25.58 27.42 -0.94
CA LYS A 337 -24.16 27.34 -0.63
C LYS A 337 -23.61 25.99 -1.03
N THR A 338 -22.32 25.93 -1.37
CA THR A 338 -21.63 24.70 -1.79
C THR A 338 -20.35 24.49 -0.99
N ALA A 339 -19.99 23.23 -0.76
CA ALA A 339 -18.76 22.90 -0.04
C ALA A 339 -17.53 23.27 -0.87
N ILE A 340 -16.49 23.74 -0.21
CA ILE A 340 -15.19 24.09 -0.82
C ILE A 340 -14.12 23.10 -0.39
N GLU A 341 -13.15 22.82 -1.27
CA GLU A 341 -12.03 21.92 -0.96
C GLU A 341 -11.20 22.46 0.22
N LYS A 342 -10.68 21.57 1.09
CA LYS A 342 -9.89 21.96 2.29
C LYS A 342 -8.72 22.91 1.98
N GLU A 343 -8.05 22.72 0.85
CA GLU A 343 -6.94 23.58 0.40
C GLU A 343 -7.41 24.98 0.01
N HIS A 344 -8.66 25.11 -0.44
CA HIS A 344 -9.36 26.33 -0.86
C HIS A 344 -10.40 26.80 0.18
N GLN A 345 -10.34 26.33 1.43
CA GLN A 345 -11.06 26.94 2.55
C GLN A 345 -10.46 28.33 2.80
N ILE A 346 -11.00 29.29 2.07
CA ILE A 346 -10.49 30.65 1.91
C ILE A 346 -11.04 31.49 3.07
N VAL A 347 -10.11 32.03 3.86
CA VAL A 347 -10.16 33.46 4.16
C VAL A 347 -8.78 34.01 3.80
N ILE A 348 -8.53 34.16 2.49
CA ILE A 348 -7.36 34.89 2.01
C ILE A 348 -7.65 36.35 2.29
N SER A 349 -7.06 36.86 3.37
CA SER A 349 -7.18 38.28 3.68
C SER A 349 -6.60 39.09 2.51
N ARG A 350 -7.46 39.85 1.84
CA ARG A 350 -7.09 40.65 0.65
C ARG A 350 -6.30 41.91 1.03
N GLU A 351 -6.23 42.23 2.32
CA GLU A 351 -5.39 43.25 2.94
C GLU A 351 -4.54 42.60 4.04
N GLU A 352 -3.35 43.12 4.34
CA GLU A 352 -2.51 42.54 5.40
C GLU A 352 -3.11 42.83 6.79
N PRO A 353 -3.49 41.79 7.58
CA PRO A 353 -4.11 42.00 8.89
C PRO A 353 -3.14 42.69 9.85
N GLN A 354 -3.68 43.52 10.74
CA GLN A 354 -2.90 44.22 11.75
C GLN A 354 -3.06 43.55 13.12
N VAL A 355 -2.05 43.69 13.98
CA VAL A 355 -2.16 43.27 15.38
C VAL A 355 -3.11 44.23 16.10
N ILE A 356 -4.14 43.69 16.74
CA ILE A 356 -5.11 44.51 17.49
C ILE A 356 -4.44 45.09 18.74
N LEU A 357 -4.78 46.33 19.08
CA LEU A 357 -4.36 46.95 20.32
C LEU A 357 -5.46 46.86 21.39
N ILE A 358 -5.30 45.96 22.36
CA ILE A 358 -6.15 45.88 23.56
C ILE A 358 -5.31 46.25 24.79
N PRO A 359 -5.28 47.54 25.20
CA PRO A 359 -4.46 47.98 26.33
C PRO A 359 -4.85 47.24 27.61
N SER A 360 -3.93 46.41 28.11
CA SER A 360 -4.15 45.56 29.30
C SER A 360 -2.86 45.35 30.08
N THR A 361 -2.98 45.37 31.41
CA THR A 361 -1.95 44.94 32.37
C THR A 361 -2.39 43.61 32.96
N PHE A 362 -1.59 42.55 32.77
CA PHE A 362 -1.90 41.21 33.26
C PHE A 362 -1.22 40.91 34.59
N THR A 363 -1.73 39.91 35.31
CA THR A 363 -1.15 39.35 36.53
C THR A 363 0.20 38.69 36.24
N GLU A 364 1.01 38.50 37.29
CA GLU A 364 2.32 37.85 37.18
C GLU A 364 2.20 36.42 36.61
N GLU A 365 1.18 35.67 37.02
CA GLU A 365 0.85 34.32 36.50
C GLU A 365 0.70 34.33 34.97
N THR A 366 -0.08 35.26 34.44
CA THR A 366 -0.34 35.38 33.00
C THR A 366 0.88 35.90 32.24
N GLU A 367 1.65 36.83 32.81
CA GLU A 367 2.90 37.31 32.22
C GLU A 367 3.99 36.22 32.16
N GLU A 368 4.07 35.36 33.16
CA GLU A 368 4.93 34.17 33.13
C GLU A 368 4.51 33.20 32.03
N LYS A 369 3.19 32.95 31.90
CA LYS A 369 2.67 32.08 30.83
C LYS A 369 2.95 32.64 29.44
N LEU A 370 2.79 33.95 29.23
CA LEU A 370 3.11 34.60 27.96
C LEU A 370 4.59 34.41 27.58
N LYS A 371 5.50 34.57 28.56
CA LYS A 371 6.95 34.31 28.35
C LYS A 371 7.23 32.83 28.05
N GLU A 372 6.59 31.91 28.77
CA GLU A 372 6.73 30.47 28.51
C GLU A 372 6.31 30.13 27.08
N VAL A 373 5.13 30.57 26.65
CA VAL A 373 4.61 30.30 25.30
C VAL A 373 5.52 30.92 24.24
N GLN A 374 5.99 32.15 24.44
CA GLN A 374 6.90 32.82 23.52
C GLN A 374 8.22 32.06 23.34
N ASN A 375 8.73 31.42 24.40
CA ASN A 375 10.01 30.71 24.38
C ASN A 375 9.89 29.25 23.92
N THR A 376 8.75 28.59 24.15
CA THR A 376 8.57 27.14 23.94
C THR A 376 7.83 26.78 22.65
N ARG A 377 6.96 27.67 22.14
CA ARG A 377 6.15 27.45 20.93
C ARG A 377 6.74 28.21 19.75
N LYS A 378 6.90 27.53 18.61
CA LYS A 378 7.60 28.09 17.44
C LYS A 378 6.65 28.79 16.46
N THR A 379 5.57 28.14 16.06
CA THR A 379 4.65 28.68 15.05
C THR A 379 3.58 29.59 15.67
N THR A 380 3.00 30.49 14.87
CA THR A 380 1.88 31.37 15.30
C THR A 380 0.68 30.55 15.76
N ASN A 381 0.36 29.48 15.03
CA ASN A 381 -0.74 28.57 15.36
C ASN A 381 -0.48 27.84 16.70
N ASP A 382 0.72 27.29 16.92
CA ASP A 382 1.09 26.64 18.19
C ASP A 382 0.97 27.60 19.39
N LYS A 383 1.43 28.85 19.20
CA LYS A 383 1.32 29.89 20.24
C LYS A 383 -0.14 30.21 20.54
N ALA A 384 -0.95 30.43 19.51
CA ALA A 384 -2.37 30.74 19.66
C ALA A 384 -3.16 29.59 20.30
N ARG A 385 -2.91 28.33 19.92
CA ARG A 385 -3.53 27.16 20.56
C ARG A 385 -3.11 27.03 22.03
N ALA A 386 -1.83 27.25 22.35
CA ALA A 386 -1.34 27.23 23.73
C ALA A 386 -1.99 28.33 24.59
N LEU A 387 -2.15 29.54 24.04
CA LEU A 387 -2.84 30.64 24.71
C LEU A 387 -4.34 30.37 24.89
N SER A 388 -5.02 29.80 23.90
CA SER A 388 -6.42 29.39 24.04
C SER A 388 -6.57 28.30 25.12
N ALA A 389 -5.70 27.29 25.12
CA ALA A 389 -5.69 26.26 26.15
C ALA A 389 -5.38 26.83 27.55
N TYR A 390 -4.58 27.89 27.64
CA TYR A 390 -4.38 28.62 28.90
C TYR A 390 -5.66 29.36 29.31
N THR A 391 -6.26 30.17 28.43
CA THR A 391 -7.52 30.88 28.69
C THR A 391 -8.60 29.96 29.22
N ARG A 392 -8.79 28.80 28.58
CA ARG A 392 -9.82 27.81 28.95
C ARG A 392 -9.59 27.17 30.31
N ARG A 393 -8.33 27.03 30.73
CA ARG A 393 -7.95 26.48 32.05
C ARG A 393 -7.96 27.55 33.14
N HIS A 394 -7.60 28.78 32.78
CA HIS A 394 -7.42 29.88 33.71
C HIS A 394 -8.74 30.58 34.06
N LEU A 395 -9.68 30.66 33.13
CA LEU A 395 -11.00 31.25 33.32
C LEU A 395 -12.06 30.19 33.65
N LYS A 396 -13.13 30.62 34.31
CA LYS A 396 -14.33 29.84 34.60
C LYS A 396 -15.55 30.44 33.89
N TYR A 397 -16.37 29.57 33.29
CA TYR A 397 -17.60 30.02 32.62
C TYR A 397 -18.58 30.64 33.63
N SER A 398 -19.13 31.83 33.30
CA SER A 398 -20.15 32.53 34.08
C SER A 398 -21.01 33.40 33.15
N ASN A 399 -22.26 33.68 33.52
CA ASN A 399 -23.14 34.65 32.84
C ASN A 399 -23.59 35.76 33.82
N ASP A 400 -22.77 36.05 34.84
CA ASP A 400 -23.09 37.07 35.84
C ASP A 400 -22.88 38.49 35.28
N SER A 401 -23.99 39.12 34.88
CA SER A 401 -24.01 40.45 34.29
C SER A 401 -23.48 41.57 35.19
N SER A 402 -23.38 41.34 36.50
CA SER A 402 -22.83 42.34 37.43
C SER A 402 -21.34 42.63 37.16
N LEU A 403 -20.62 41.65 36.61
CA LEU A 403 -19.20 41.74 36.27
C LEU A 403 -18.92 42.68 35.09
N ASN A 404 -19.92 42.95 34.23
CA ASN A 404 -19.75 43.85 33.09
C ASN A 404 -19.32 45.24 33.52
N SER A 405 -19.90 45.76 34.60
CA SER A 405 -19.53 47.09 35.14
C SER A 405 -18.08 47.13 35.66
N VAL A 406 -17.63 46.04 36.27
CA VAL A 406 -16.27 45.87 36.79
C VAL A 406 -15.28 45.86 35.63
N TYR A 407 -15.53 45.03 34.62
CA TYR A 407 -14.63 44.87 33.47
C TYR A 407 -14.50 46.15 32.64
N ASN A 408 -15.57 46.93 32.53
CA ASN A 408 -15.55 48.18 31.78
C ASN A 408 -14.81 49.34 32.47
N SER A 409 -14.47 49.24 33.77
CA SER A 409 -13.98 50.37 34.56
C SER A 409 -12.64 50.16 35.28
N ASP A 410 -12.03 48.97 35.17
CA ASP A 410 -10.75 48.66 35.84
C ASP A 410 -9.56 49.44 35.21
N SER A 411 -8.64 49.91 36.06
CA SER A 411 -7.45 50.66 35.64
C SER A 411 -6.44 49.83 34.87
N ASP A 412 -6.46 48.50 34.99
CA ASP A 412 -5.60 47.58 34.26
C ASP A 412 -6.15 47.21 32.88
N GLY A 413 -7.24 47.85 32.46
CA GLY A 413 -7.90 47.63 31.18
C GLY A 413 -8.85 46.44 31.19
N TYR A 414 -9.65 46.32 30.13
CA TYR A 414 -10.74 45.33 30.05
C TYR A 414 -10.23 43.89 30.25
N ALA A 415 -9.21 43.46 29.50
CA ALA A 415 -8.68 42.10 29.62
C ALA A 415 -7.85 41.88 30.90
N GLY A 416 -7.20 42.93 31.43
CA GLY A 416 -6.53 42.86 32.74
C GLY A 416 -7.52 42.64 33.89
N SER A 417 -8.72 43.22 33.80
CA SER A 417 -9.79 42.96 34.76
C SER A 417 -10.29 41.52 34.71
N ILE A 418 -10.42 40.94 33.52
CA ILE A 418 -10.84 39.54 33.34
C ILE A 418 -9.81 38.59 33.97
N ASP A 419 -8.53 38.85 33.77
CA ASP A 419 -7.41 38.07 34.32
C ASP A 419 -7.47 37.96 35.86
N LYS A 420 -7.84 39.06 36.54
CA LYS A 420 -7.98 39.06 38.01
C LYS A 420 -9.18 38.28 38.51
N HIS A 421 -10.33 38.42 37.84
CA HIS A 421 -11.60 37.88 38.31
C HIS A 421 -11.86 36.44 37.82
N LYS A 422 -11.20 36.03 36.73
CA LYS A 422 -11.20 34.68 36.16
C LYS A 422 -12.60 34.16 35.80
N MET A 423 -13.55 35.03 35.49
CA MET A 423 -14.93 34.68 35.12
C MET A 423 -15.28 35.26 33.75
N ALA A 424 -15.74 34.45 32.82
CA ALA A 424 -16.04 34.90 31.45
C ALA A 424 -17.10 34.03 30.77
N ASP A 425 -17.89 34.61 29.88
CA ASP A 425 -18.71 33.92 28.89
C ASP A 425 -17.95 33.82 27.54
N CYS A 426 -18.62 33.43 26.46
CA CYS A 426 -17.98 33.27 25.15
C CYS A 426 -17.40 34.59 24.60
N ASP A 427 -18.12 35.70 24.70
CA ASP A 427 -17.65 37.01 24.22
C ASP A 427 -16.47 37.53 25.04
N VAL A 428 -16.58 37.49 26.36
CA VAL A 428 -15.57 37.98 27.30
C VAL A 428 -14.30 37.13 27.22
N ALA A 429 -14.43 35.80 27.15
CA ALA A 429 -13.26 34.90 27.11
C ALA A 429 -12.48 35.02 25.80
N ASN A 430 -13.17 35.11 24.67
CA ASN A 430 -12.51 35.28 23.37
C ASN A 430 -11.91 36.68 23.21
N THR A 431 -12.48 37.70 23.86
CA THR A 431 -11.85 39.02 23.97
C THR A 431 -10.57 38.98 24.80
N TYR A 432 -10.58 38.28 25.94
CA TYR A 432 -9.38 38.07 26.75
C TYR A 432 -8.30 37.29 25.98
N PHE A 433 -8.68 36.22 25.29
CA PHE A 433 -7.78 35.45 24.43
C PHE A 433 -7.16 36.30 23.31
N ALA A 434 -7.96 37.12 22.62
CA ALA A 434 -7.45 38.05 21.61
C ALA A 434 -6.43 39.03 22.19
N ALA A 435 -6.61 39.49 23.44
CA ALA A 435 -5.66 40.36 24.12
C ALA A 435 -4.33 39.64 24.44
N LEU A 436 -4.37 38.36 24.81
CA LEU A 436 -3.16 37.53 24.97
C LEU A 436 -2.43 37.35 23.64
N CYS A 437 -3.16 37.05 22.56
CA CYS A 437 -2.61 36.95 21.21
C CYS A 437 -1.90 38.26 20.80
N ALA A 438 -2.54 39.41 21.04
CA ALA A 438 -1.98 40.72 20.76
C ALA A 438 -0.64 40.96 21.48
N LYS A 439 -0.47 40.51 22.73
CA LYS A 439 0.80 40.63 23.48
C LYS A 439 1.95 39.86 22.84
N LEU A 440 1.67 38.77 22.13
CA LEU A 440 2.67 37.99 21.40
C LEU A 440 2.82 38.43 19.94
N GLY A 441 2.17 39.52 19.53
CA GLY A 441 2.19 40.00 18.14
C GLY A 441 1.37 39.15 17.18
N ILE A 442 0.46 38.30 17.69
CA ILE A 442 -0.40 37.44 16.89
C ILE A 442 -1.59 38.26 16.39
N LYS A 443 -1.76 38.31 15.07
CA LYS A 443 -2.89 38.94 14.38
C LYS A 443 -4.16 38.13 14.68
N ALA A 444 -5.15 38.76 15.30
CA ALA A 444 -6.42 38.15 15.69
C ALA A 444 -7.60 39.03 15.23
N ARG A 445 -8.82 38.50 15.24
CA ARG A 445 -10.08 39.27 15.12
C ARG A 445 -11.20 38.55 15.86
N HIS A 446 -12.21 39.29 16.28
CA HIS A 446 -13.34 38.73 17.02
C HIS A 446 -14.47 38.37 16.05
N ALA A 447 -14.99 37.15 16.15
CA ALA A 447 -16.06 36.66 15.30
C ALA A 447 -17.29 36.34 16.16
N VAL A 448 -18.46 36.77 15.68
CA VAL A 448 -19.77 36.46 16.24
C VAL A 448 -20.57 35.66 15.22
N GLY A 449 -21.42 34.77 15.71
CA GLY A 449 -22.28 33.97 14.86
C GLY A 449 -23.04 32.94 15.67
N HIS A 450 -23.06 31.70 15.17
CA HIS A 450 -23.88 30.65 15.75
C HIS A 450 -23.17 29.30 15.86
N MET A 451 -23.46 28.58 16.94
CA MET A 451 -23.17 27.16 17.09
C MET A 451 -24.46 26.37 16.89
N VAL A 452 -24.58 25.71 15.74
CA VAL A 452 -25.79 24.96 15.33
C VAL A 452 -25.60 23.47 15.57
N LYS A 453 -26.53 22.87 16.32
CA LYS A 453 -26.54 21.44 16.64
C LYS A 453 -27.94 20.89 16.43
N GLY A 454 -28.04 19.69 15.85
CA GLY A 454 -29.31 18.98 15.70
C GLY A 454 -30.20 19.42 14.54
N LYS A 455 -31.30 18.69 14.35
CA LYS A 455 -32.30 18.90 13.30
C LYS A 455 -33.70 19.01 13.89
N ASP A 456 -34.56 19.80 13.25
CA ASP A 456 -35.97 19.89 13.60
C ASP A 456 -36.78 18.68 13.12
N SER A 457 -38.09 18.68 13.40
CA SER A 457 -39.01 17.60 13.01
C SER A 457 -39.15 17.43 11.50
N GLU A 458 -38.76 18.43 10.71
CA GLU A 458 -38.77 18.40 9.25
C GLU A 458 -37.42 17.95 8.67
N GLY A 459 -36.41 17.71 9.53
CA GLY A 459 -35.09 17.28 9.14
C GLY A 459 -34.14 18.41 8.75
N ASN A 460 -34.46 19.66 9.08
CA ASN A 460 -33.63 20.85 8.79
C ASN A 460 -32.86 21.30 10.04
N ALA A 461 -31.68 21.89 9.86
CA ALA A 461 -30.99 22.57 10.97
C ALA A 461 -31.50 24.02 11.09
N ARG A 462 -31.46 24.60 12.30
CA ARG A 462 -32.04 25.92 12.61
C ARG A 462 -31.04 26.82 13.32
N ILE A 463 -30.84 28.02 12.78
CA ILE A 463 -30.22 29.14 13.52
C ILE A 463 -31.33 29.87 14.26
N THR A 464 -31.14 30.07 15.55
CA THR A 464 -32.10 30.74 16.45
C THR A 464 -31.40 31.72 17.36
N SER A 465 -32.15 32.55 18.09
CA SER A 465 -31.60 33.43 19.12
C SER A 465 -30.83 32.67 20.22
N GLY A 466 -31.18 31.40 20.47
CA GLY A 466 -30.47 30.54 21.41
C GLY A 466 -29.17 29.95 20.86
N THR A 467 -28.91 30.03 19.55
CA THR A 467 -27.69 29.46 18.94
C THR A 467 -26.50 30.41 18.90
N GLY A 468 -26.65 31.65 19.41
CA GLY A 468 -25.61 32.66 19.39
C GLY A 468 -24.32 32.19 20.06
N HIS A 469 -23.18 32.46 19.43
CA HIS A 469 -21.86 32.13 19.95
C HIS A 469 -20.79 33.06 19.40
N ALA A 470 -19.67 33.20 20.11
CA ALA A 470 -18.55 34.03 19.71
C ALA A 470 -17.21 33.31 19.88
N TRP A 471 -16.26 33.63 19.02
CA TRP A 471 -14.91 33.05 19.04
C TRP A 471 -13.87 34.05 18.50
N THR A 472 -12.60 33.65 18.48
CA THR A 472 -11.51 34.43 17.88
C THR A 472 -11.01 33.74 16.63
N GLU A 473 -10.76 34.51 15.57
CA GLU A 473 -10.00 34.03 14.41
C GLU A 473 -8.57 34.56 14.52
N VAL A 474 -7.58 33.70 14.27
CA VAL A 474 -6.15 34.02 14.29
C VAL A 474 -5.56 33.86 12.90
N TYR A 475 -4.78 34.84 12.46
CA TYR A 475 -4.16 34.79 11.14
C TYR A 475 -2.86 34.00 11.17
N ASP A 476 -2.79 32.93 10.39
CA ASP A 476 -1.57 32.18 10.14
C ASP A 476 -0.83 32.75 8.93
N GLU A 477 0.36 33.28 9.17
CA GLU A 477 1.18 33.92 8.14
C GLU A 477 1.74 32.94 7.11
N HIS A 478 1.91 31.66 7.48
CA HIS A 478 2.43 30.64 6.56
C HIS A 478 1.38 30.23 5.52
N SER A 479 0.18 29.88 5.98
CA SER A 479 -0.93 29.53 5.07
C SER A 479 -1.64 30.76 4.49
N GLN A 480 -1.39 31.96 5.04
CA GLN A 480 -2.10 33.21 4.76
C GLN A 480 -3.61 33.13 5.01
N LYS A 481 -4.03 32.36 6.01
CA LYS A 481 -5.44 32.08 6.33
C LYS A 481 -5.83 32.51 7.74
N TRP A 482 -7.09 32.87 7.92
CA TRP A 482 -7.69 32.98 9.24
C TRP A 482 -8.12 31.60 9.76
N ILE A 483 -7.67 31.28 10.96
CA ILE A 483 -7.95 30.01 11.65
C ILE A 483 -8.88 30.30 12.83
N LYS A 484 -10.03 29.63 12.85
CA LYS A 484 -10.97 29.68 13.96
C LYS A 484 -10.37 29.04 15.22
N ILE A 485 -10.33 29.78 16.33
CA ILE A 485 -9.96 29.28 17.66
C ILE A 485 -10.99 29.76 18.68
N ASP A 486 -11.68 28.81 19.30
CA ASP A 486 -12.66 29.07 20.35
C ASP A 486 -12.01 28.91 21.73
N ALA A 487 -11.81 30.01 22.44
CA ALA A 487 -11.20 30.04 23.77
C ALA A 487 -12.24 30.04 24.90
N THR A 488 -13.51 29.75 24.61
CA THR A 488 -14.58 29.72 25.62
C THR A 488 -14.28 28.67 26.70
N PRO A 489 -14.31 29.04 28.00
CA PRO A 489 -14.06 28.11 29.09
C PRO A 489 -15.15 27.04 29.17
N PRO A 490 -14.82 25.87 29.74
CA PRO A 490 -15.81 24.81 29.92
C PRO A 490 -16.96 25.26 30.85
N GLY A 491 -18.20 24.90 30.52
CA GLY A 491 -19.40 25.29 31.28
C GLY A 491 -20.47 26.02 30.47
N ASP A 492 -20.20 26.30 29.19
CA ASP A 492 -21.15 26.94 28.27
C ASP A 492 -22.28 25.96 27.88
N PRO A 493 -23.55 26.25 28.23
CA PRO A 493 -24.69 25.42 27.85
C PRO A 493 -24.87 25.23 26.34
N GLN A 494 -24.37 26.16 25.50
CA GLN A 494 -24.48 26.10 24.05
C GLN A 494 -23.44 25.13 23.44
N LEU A 495 -22.27 25.04 24.06
CA LEU A 495 -21.23 24.06 23.71
C LEU A 495 -21.50 22.67 24.32
N GLU A 496 -22.25 22.57 25.43
CA GLU A 496 -22.55 21.30 26.12
C GLU A 496 -23.91 20.65 25.77
N GLN A 497 -24.81 21.35 25.07
CA GLN A 497 -26.12 20.80 24.71
C GLN A 497 -26.02 19.68 23.66
N ASP A 498 -26.18 18.43 24.12
CA ASP A 498 -26.61 17.28 23.31
C ASP A 498 -28.12 17.42 23.02
N GLU A 499 -28.52 17.72 21.79
CA GLU A 499 -29.91 17.48 21.39
C GLU A 499 -30.16 15.97 21.24
N GLN A 500 -31.35 15.53 21.63
CA GLN A 500 -31.81 14.15 21.49
C GLN A 500 -32.04 13.82 20.01
N GLY A 501 -30.99 13.42 19.29
CA GLY A 501 -31.09 13.01 17.88
C GLY A 501 -29.80 12.37 17.34
N GLU A 502 -29.92 11.65 16.23
CA GLU A 502 -28.78 11.23 15.41
C GLU A 502 -27.94 12.46 15.02
N GLY A 503 -26.62 12.38 15.21
CA GLY A 503 -25.71 13.47 14.86
C GLY A 503 -25.89 13.91 13.40
N ILE A 504 -25.96 15.22 13.17
CA ILE A 504 -26.04 15.78 11.82
C ILE A 504 -24.64 16.10 11.30
N PRO A 505 -24.36 15.90 10.00
CA PRO A 505 -23.11 16.33 9.38
C PRO A 505 -22.86 17.82 9.66
N GLY A 506 -21.62 18.26 9.87
CA GLY A 506 -21.37 19.66 10.23
C GLY A 506 -19.90 20.02 10.41
N ASP A 507 -19.63 21.33 10.39
CA ASP A 507 -18.32 21.93 10.64
C ASP A 507 -18.17 22.32 12.12
N TYR A 508 -17.84 21.34 12.95
CA TYR A 508 -17.63 21.55 14.40
C TYR A 508 -16.20 22.02 14.74
N GLY A 509 -15.37 22.31 13.72
CA GLY A 509 -13.96 22.73 13.84
C GLY A 509 -12.96 21.69 13.29
N ASP A 510 -11.88 22.18 12.67
CA ASP A 510 -10.84 21.34 12.07
C ASP A 510 -10.01 20.58 13.13
N GLU A 511 -10.21 19.26 13.15
CA GLU A 511 -9.30 18.29 13.75
C GLU A 511 -8.10 18.09 12.80
N GLU A 512 -6.99 18.80 13.03
CA GLU A 512 -5.71 18.40 12.44
C GLU A 512 -5.38 17.00 12.97
N ALA A 513 -5.60 15.95 12.17
CA ALA A 513 -5.35 14.58 12.60
C ALA A 513 -3.86 14.40 12.96
N ILE A 514 -3.60 13.85 14.15
CA ILE A 514 -2.23 13.50 14.55
C ILE A 514 -1.90 12.17 13.90
N GLY A 515 -1.09 12.21 12.85
CA GLY A 515 -0.73 11.06 12.06
C GLY A 515 -1.13 11.19 10.60
N PRO A 516 -0.97 10.11 9.83
CA PRO A 516 -1.32 10.06 8.42
C PRO A 516 -2.84 9.99 8.23
N THR A 517 -3.35 10.49 7.11
CA THR A 517 -4.79 10.47 6.82
C THR A 517 -5.29 9.07 6.46
N ASP A 518 -6.60 8.88 6.42
CA ASP A 518 -7.20 7.60 6.03
C ASP A 518 -6.91 7.27 4.55
N GLU A 519 -6.84 8.28 3.68
CA GLU A 519 -6.43 8.09 2.29
C GLU A 519 -4.97 7.63 2.18
N GLU A 520 -4.08 8.23 2.97
CA GLU A 520 -2.66 7.83 3.01
C GLU A 520 -2.51 6.39 3.52
N LEU A 521 -3.27 6.00 4.56
CA LEU A 521 -3.29 4.63 5.07
C LEU A 521 -3.82 3.64 4.03
N GLN A 522 -4.87 4.01 3.28
CA GLN A 522 -5.43 3.18 2.22
C GLN A 522 -4.41 2.92 1.10
N GLN A 523 -3.73 3.97 0.62
CA GLN A 523 -2.70 3.85 -0.40
C GLN A 523 -1.51 3.01 0.08
N LEU A 524 -1.14 3.15 1.36
CA LEU A 524 -0.06 2.38 1.95
C LEU A 524 -0.41 0.89 2.06
N GLU A 525 -1.63 0.55 2.47
CA GLU A 525 -2.10 -0.84 2.54
C GLU A 525 -2.06 -1.51 1.17
N GLU A 526 -2.49 -0.82 0.11
CA GLU A 526 -2.45 -1.34 -1.26
C GLU A 526 -1.02 -1.60 -1.73
N LYS A 527 -0.11 -0.66 -1.51
CA LYS A 527 1.30 -0.82 -1.87
C LYS A 527 1.96 -1.97 -1.10
N LEU A 528 1.71 -2.07 0.21
CA LEU A 528 2.23 -3.17 1.04
C LEU A 528 1.65 -4.53 0.61
N SER A 529 0.37 -4.56 0.22
CA SER A 529 -0.26 -5.77 -0.35
C SER A 529 0.44 -6.22 -1.62
N GLN A 530 0.78 -5.29 -2.52
CA GLN A 530 1.48 -5.63 -3.75
C GLN A 530 2.92 -6.13 -3.50
N VAL A 531 3.64 -5.51 -2.56
CA VAL A 531 4.98 -5.96 -2.15
C VAL A 531 4.90 -7.37 -1.54
N ALA A 532 4.00 -7.59 -0.59
CA ALA A 532 3.82 -8.90 0.05
C ALA A 532 3.41 -9.98 -0.96
N GLU A 533 2.51 -9.66 -1.91
CA GLU A 533 2.16 -10.58 -2.98
C GLU A 533 3.40 -10.95 -3.81
N ASN A 534 4.19 -9.97 -4.25
CA ASN A 534 5.40 -10.21 -5.04
C ASN A 534 6.43 -11.06 -4.28
N LEU A 535 6.63 -10.81 -2.99
CA LEU A 535 7.57 -11.54 -2.13
C LEU A 535 7.09 -12.94 -1.77
N SER A 536 5.79 -13.24 -1.93
CA SER A 536 5.27 -14.59 -1.74
C SER A 536 5.70 -15.59 -2.82
N TYR A 537 6.33 -15.13 -3.90
CA TYR A 537 6.81 -15.95 -5.01
C TYR A 537 8.34 -16.13 -4.99
N THR A 538 8.80 -17.32 -5.38
CA THR A 538 10.24 -17.63 -5.44
C THR A 538 10.93 -16.87 -6.58
N ASP A 539 12.25 -16.70 -6.50
CA ASP A 539 13.04 -16.03 -7.55
C ASP A 539 12.84 -16.67 -8.94
N LYS A 540 12.73 -18.00 -9.00
CA LYS A 540 12.49 -18.71 -10.25
C LYS A 540 11.10 -18.39 -10.83
N GLU A 541 10.09 -18.28 -9.98
CA GLU A 541 8.73 -17.90 -10.37
C GLU A 541 8.70 -16.48 -10.92
N ARG A 542 9.40 -15.55 -10.26
CA ARG A 542 9.52 -14.15 -10.69
C ARG A 542 10.26 -14.03 -12.02
N GLN A 543 11.41 -14.70 -12.17
CA GLN A 543 12.19 -14.71 -13.42
C GLN A 543 11.40 -15.29 -14.59
N LEU A 544 10.63 -16.36 -14.38
CA LEU A 544 9.79 -16.95 -15.42
C LEU A 544 8.66 -15.99 -15.83
N ALA A 545 8.01 -15.35 -14.85
CA ALA A 545 6.95 -14.38 -15.10
C ALA A 545 7.46 -13.16 -15.88
N GLU A 546 8.60 -12.60 -15.47
CA GLU A 546 9.23 -11.45 -16.10
C GLU A 546 9.68 -11.74 -17.54
N ALA A 547 10.39 -12.85 -17.76
CA ALA A 547 10.91 -13.21 -19.08
C ALA A 547 9.80 -13.47 -20.12
N THR A 548 8.62 -13.93 -19.69
CA THR A 548 7.57 -14.42 -20.60
C THR A 548 6.27 -13.62 -20.56
N GLY A 549 6.15 -12.64 -19.66
CA GLY A 549 4.94 -11.85 -19.44
C GLY A 549 3.75 -12.65 -18.89
N VAL A 550 3.96 -13.84 -18.33
CA VAL A 550 2.89 -14.61 -17.67
C VAL A 550 2.72 -14.19 -16.22
N GLY A 551 1.49 -14.12 -15.72
CA GLY A 551 1.25 -13.78 -14.31
C GLY A 551 1.89 -14.77 -13.34
N LEU A 552 2.33 -14.28 -12.17
CA LEU A 552 3.09 -15.04 -11.16
C LEU A 552 2.42 -16.36 -10.74
N LYS A 553 1.09 -16.36 -10.58
CA LYS A 553 0.32 -17.59 -10.28
C LYS A 553 0.47 -18.67 -11.35
N LYS A 554 0.52 -18.28 -12.64
CA LYS A 554 0.75 -19.22 -13.74
C LYS A 554 2.21 -19.68 -13.77
N ALA A 555 3.16 -18.78 -13.53
CA ALA A 555 4.58 -19.13 -13.43
C ALA A 555 4.84 -20.19 -12.34
N ARG A 556 4.22 -20.02 -11.16
CA ARG A 556 4.21 -21.02 -10.08
C ARG A 556 3.68 -22.38 -10.54
N GLN A 557 2.53 -22.40 -11.21
CA GLN A 557 1.94 -23.64 -11.71
C GLN A 557 2.87 -24.35 -12.70
N ILE A 558 3.47 -23.62 -13.64
CA ILE A 558 4.40 -24.19 -14.64
C ILE A 558 5.63 -24.79 -13.97
N LEU A 559 6.26 -24.06 -13.03
CA LEU A 559 7.43 -24.56 -12.33
C LEU A 559 7.11 -25.74 -11.42
N LYS A 560 5.94 -25.74 -10.78
CA LYS A 560 5.45 -26.87 -9.99
C LYS A 560 5.31 -28.12 -10.87
N GLU A 561 4.70 -28.02 -12.04
CA GLU A 561 4.57 -29.16 -12.97
C GLU A 561 5.95 -29.67 -13.47
N ILE A 562 6.90 -28.77 -13.73
CA ILE A 562 8.28 -29.16 -14.10
C ILE A 562 8.94 -29.89 -12.93
N GLN A 563 8.78 -29.40 -11.70
CA GLN A 563 9.30 -30.07 -10.51
C GLN A 563 8.67 -31.45 -10.32
N GLU A 564 7.35 -31.56 -10.46
CA GLU A 564 6.63 -32.85 -10.41
C GLU A 564 7.14 -33.82 -11.50
N ALA A 565 7.45 -33.30 -12.70
CA ALA A 565 8.08 -34.09 -13.77
C ALA A 565 9.46 -34.61 -13.34
N GLU A 566 10.31 -33.78 -12.75
CA GLU A 566 11.64 -34.16 -12.27
C GLU A 566 11.63 -35.09 -11.05
N GLU A 567 10.56 -35.05 -10.26
CA GLU A 567 10.32 -35.93 -9.12
C GLU A 567 9.77 -37.31 -9.51
N THR A 568 9.51 -37.56 -10.80
CA THR A 568 9.02 -38.85 -11.29
C THR A 568 10.04 -39.96 -11.00
N ARG A 569 9.55 -41.09 -10.47
CA ARG A 569 10.37 -42.22 -10.00
C ARG A 569 10.13 -43.48 -10.81
N LEU A 570 11.17 -44.30 -10.88
CA LEU A 570 11.10 -45.68 -11.33
C LEU A 570 10.49 -46.58 -10.23
N PRO A 571 10.03 -47.80 -10.57
CA PRO A 571 9.51 -48.76 -9.58
C PRO A 571 10.49 -49.09 -8.43
N ASN A 572 11.80 -48.95 -8.67
CA ASN A 572 12.84 -49.14 -7.66
C ASN A 572 13.03 -47.93 -6.71
N GLY A 573 12.24 -46.86 -6.87
CA GLY A 573 12.27 -45.64 -6.06
C GLY A 573 13.27 -44.56 -6.51
N GLU A 574 14.16 -44.85 -7.47
CA GLU A 574 15.09 -43.86 -8.01
C GLU A 574 14.37 -42.83 -8.90
N ARG A 575 14.80 -41.56 -8.86
CA ARG A 575 14.25 -40.54 -9.77
C ARG A 575 14.81 -40.76 -11.18
N ILE A 576 13.95 -40.69 -12.18
CA ILE A 576 14.34 -40.90 -13.58
C ILE A 576 15.37 -39.86 -14.02
N VAL A 577 15.24 -38.61 -13.56
CA VAL A 577 16.19 -37.53 -13.87
C VAL A 577 17.61 -37.84 -13.36
N ASP A 578 17.75 -38.54 -12.24
CA ASP A 578 19.04 -38.93 -11.69
C ASP A 578 19.67 -40.05 -12.54
N VAL A 579 18.87 -41.01 -13.01
CA VAL A 579 19.32 -42.08 -13.91
C VAL A 579 19.76 -41.51 -15.26
N LEU A 580 19.00 -40.59 -15.85
CA LEU A 580 19.40 -39.88 -17.07
C LEU A 580 20.69 -39.09 -16.85
N SER A 581 20.81 -38.38 -15.73
CA SER A 581 22.03 -37.64 -15.37
C SER A 581 23.25 -38.55 -15.25
N GLN A 582 23.10 -39.78 -14.73
CA GLN A 582 24.17 -40.78 -14.71
C GLN A 582 24.64 -41.15 -16.13
N VAL A 583 23.71 -41.39 -17.05
CA VAL A 583 24.03 -41.69 -18.46
C VAL A 583 24.78 -40.53 -19.09
N TRP A 584 24.30 -39.30 -18.92
CA TRP A 584 24.95 -38.10 -19.48
C TRP A 584 26.34 -37.87 -18.91
N THR A 585 26.51 -38.11 -17.61
CA THR A 585 27.82 -37.98 -16.96
C THR A 585 28.80 -39.03 -17.48
N LEU A 586 28.40 -40.30 -17.56
CA LEU A 586 29.24 -41.36 -18.13
C LEU A 586 29.59 -41.07 -19.60
N LEU A 587 28.64 -40.55 -20.37
CA LEU A 587 28.86 -40.18 -21.76
C LEU A 587 29.85 -39.00 -21.87
N ALA A 588 29.74 -38.00 -21.01
CA ALA A 588 30.71 -36.91 -20.92
C ALA A 588 32.12 -37.45 -20.63
N GLU A 589 32.24 -38.25 -19.57
CA GLU A 589 33.52 -38.83 -19.11
C GLU A 589 34.18 -39.71 -20.17
N SER A 590 33.39 -40.51 -20.88
CA SER A 590 33.87 -41.38 -21.95
C SER A 590 34.58 -40.64 -23.09
N ARG A 591 34.34 -39.33 -23.22
CA ARG A 591 34.86 -38.47 -24.29
C ARG A 591 36.01 -37.57 -23.82
N ILE A 592 36.36 -37.60 -22.54
CA ILE A 592 37.46 -36.82 -21.96
C ILE A 592 38.81 -37.48 -22.30
N ARG A 593 39.81 -36.68 -22.67
CA ARG A 593 41.19 -37.15 -22.87
C ARG A 593 41.83 -37.61 -21.55
N TYR A 594 42.39 -38.81 -21.52
CA TYR A 594 43.50 -39.14 -20.62
C TYR A 594 44.77 -39.09 -21.46
N GLN A 595 45.77 -38.28 -21.09
CA GLN A 595 47.05 -38.20 -21.79
C GLN A 595 48.12 -39.05 -21.08
N GLN A 596 48.46 -40.24 -21.59
CA GLN A 596 49.64 -41.00 -21.19
C GLN A 596 50.38 -41.57 -22.39
N GLU A 597 51.48 -40.92 -22.63
CA GLU A 597 52.20 -40.94 -23.87
C GLU A 597 53.31 -42.11 -23.57
N TYR A 598 53.76 -43.05 -24.45
CA TYR A 598 55.12 -43.70 -24.46
C TYR A 598 55.89 -43.55 -25.81
N THR A 599 57.10 -42.94 -25.81
CA THR A 599 57.94 -42.60 -26.98
C THR A 599 59.18 -43.48 -27.19
N GLY A 600 59.31 -44.56 -26.42
CA GLY A 600 60.56 -45.32 -26.35
C GLY A 600 61.68 -44.58 -25.60
N PRO A 601 62.86 -45.22 -25.46
CA PRO A 601 63.97 -44.64 -24.74
C PRO A 601 64.58 -43.46 -25.51
N VAL A 602 64.22 -42.23 -25.15
CA VAL A 602 64.85 -40.97 -25.52
C VAL A 602 66.13 -40.71 -24.73
N ARG A 603 66.86 -39.64 -25.08
CA ARG A 603 68.10 -39.23 -24.41
C ARG A 603 67.82 -38.54 -23.07
N LYS A 604 68.82 -38.42 -22.20
CA LYS A 604 68.72 -37.74 -20.89
C LYS A 604 68.10 -36.35 -21.00
N ARG A 605 68.47 -35.60 -22.05
CA ARG A 605 67.91 -34.27 -22.32
C ARG A 605 66.39 -34.25 -22.62
N GLU A 606 65.82 -35.38 -23.03
CA GLU A 606 64.43 -35.51 -23.47
C GLU A 606 63.54 -36.32 -22.50
N GLY A 607 64.12 -37.21 -21.69
CA GLY A 607 63.39 -38.16 -20.81
C GLY A 607 63.80 -38.15 -19.33
N GLY A 608 64.65 -37.22 -18.90
CA GLY A 608 65.04 -37.06 -17.49
C GLY A 608 66.17 -37.98 -17.01
N GLU A 609 66.37 -38.04 -15.69
CA GLU A 609 67.51 -38.75 -15.07
C GLU A 609 67.32 -40.27 -14.99
N GLU A 610 66.08 -40.76 -14.97
CA GLU A 610 65.73 -42.15 -14.65
C GLU A 610 65.90 -43.11 -15.84
N ILE A 611 66.88 -44.03 -15.75
CA ILE A 611 67.19 -45.01 -16.79
C ILE A 611 66.05 -46.02 -16.91
N ASP A 612 65.39 -46.07 -18.07
CA ASP A 612 64.34 -47.04 -18.37
C ASP A 612 64.94 -48.31 -18.99
N ASP A 613 65.90 -48.17 -19.92
CA ASP A 613 66.64 -49.29 -20.52
C ASP A 613 68.13 -49.25 -20.14
N ILE A 614 68.47 -50.05 -19.13
CA ILE A 614 69.83 -50.15 -18.57
C ILE A 614 70.82 -50.75 -19.58
N VAL A 615 70.36 -51.67 -20.45
CA VAL A 615 71.24 -52.34 -21.42
C VAL A 615 71.60 -51.40 -22.56
N ALA A 616 70.61 -50.70 -23.11
CA ALA A 616 70.83 -49.66 -24.12
C ALA A 616 71.74 -48.54 -23.58
N HIS A 617 71.55 -48.14 -22.32
CA HIS A 617 72.40 -47.15 -21.67
C HIS A 617 73.86 -47.61 -21.60
N LYS A 618 74.10 -48.85 -21.19
CA LYS A 618 75.45 -49.43 -21.06
C LYS A 618 76.15 -49.51 -22.41
N ILE A 619 75.46 -49.92 -23.47
CA ILE A 619 76.02 -50.01 -24.82
C ILE A 619 76.43 -48.63 -25.34
N GLY A 620 75.56 -47.62 -25.21
CA GLY A 620 75.84 -46.26 -25.66
C GLY A 620 77.04 -45.61 -24.97
N ILE A 621 77.13 -45.71 -23.63
CA ILE A 621 78.30 -45.22 -22.88
C ILE A 621 79.59 -45.93 -23.34
N THR A 622 79.53 -47.25 -23.54
CA THR A 622 80.71 -48.04 -23.94
C THR A 622 81.16 -47.73 -25.37
N ALA A 623 80.23 -47.30 -26.24
CA ALA A 623 80.52 -46.82 -27.58
C ALA A 623 81.00 -45.35 -27.63
N GLY A 624 81.09 -44.66 -26.47
CA GLY A 624 81.58 -43.29 -26.36
C GLY A 624 80.50 -42.20 -26.50
N GLU A 625 79.20 -42.56 -26.51
CA GLU A 625 78.13 -41.56 -26.50
C GLU A 625 77.96 -40.98 -25.09
N THR A 626 77.95 -39.65 -24.97
CA THR A 626 77.80 -38.94 -23.69
C THR A 626 76.35 -38.86 -23.20
N ASP A 627 75.36 -39.09 -24.07
CA ASP A 627 73.93 -39.05 -23.73
C ASP A 627 73.14 -40.14 -24.48
N PRO A 628 73.17 -41.40 -23.99
CA PRO A 628 72.52 -42.54 -24.65
C PRO A 628 70.99 -42.48 -24.59
N ALA A 629 70.35 -42.86 -25.70
CA ALA A 629 68.89 -42.97 -25.82
C ALA A 629 68.38 -44.17 -24.99
N SER A 630 68.03 -43.93 -23.73
CA SER A 630 67.79 -44.96 -22.69
C SER A 630 66.72 -44.57 -21.66
N ARG A 631 65.99 -43.48 -21.89
CA ARG A 631 65.04 -42.85 -20.96
C ARG A 631 63.64 -42.81 -21.53
N ARG A 632 62.59 -43.12 -20.79
CA ARG A 632 61.23 -42.97 -21.34
C ARG A 632 60.88 -41.51 -21.59
N ARG A 633 60.41 -41.18 -22.80
CA ARG A 633 59.50 -40.03 -22.98
C ARG A 633 58.10 -40.61 -23.06
N GLU A 634 57.14 -39.88 -22.55
CA GLU A 634 55.77 -40.28 -22.76
C GLU A 634 55.35 -39.81 -24.20
N GLN A 635 54.95 -40.69 -25.18
CA GLN A 635 54.07 -40.48 -26.39
C GLN A 635 52.70 -41.25 -26.66
N GLN A 636 51.55 -40.59 -26.87
CA GLN A 636 50.20 -41.19 -26.85
C GLN A 636 49.77 -41.65 -28.22
N GLN A 637 49.28 -42.89 -28.32
CA GLN A 637 48.57 -43.31 -29.52
C GLN A 637 47.15 -42.74 -29.56
N VAL A 638 46.92 -41.93 -30.58
CA VAL A 638 45.61 -41.42 -30.98
C VAL A 638 44.93 -42.49 -31.85
N ILE A 639 44.10 -43.34 -31.25
CA ILE A 639 43.12 -44.13 -32.02
C ILE A 639 41.99 -43.20 -32.43
N VAL A 640 41.79 -42.97 -33.73
CA VAL A 640 40.63 -42.23 -34.25
C VAL A 640 39.46 -43.21 -34.30
N GLU A 641 38.61 -43.15 -33.29
CA GLU A 641 37.29 -43.77 -33.33
C GLU A 641 36.34 -42.80 -34.04
N GLN A 642 35.44 -43.27 -34.89
CA GLN A 642 34.44 -42.39 -35.50
C GLN A 642 33.27 -42.25 -34.53
N VAL A 643 33.26 -41.19 -33.71
CA VAL A 643 32.19 -40.98 -32.72
C VAL A 643 31.15 -39.99 -33.26
N MET A 644 29.88 -40.23 -32.94
CA MET A 644 28.78 -39.30 -33.26
C MET A 644 29.01 -37.94 -32.57
N SER A 645 28.77 -36.86 -33.30
CA SER A 645 29.06 -35.48 -32.87
C SER A 645 27.85 -34.76 -32.28
N ALA A 646 26.63 -35.25 -32.53
CA ALA A 646 25.42 -34.64 -32.01
C ALA A 646 24.32 -35.68 -31.70
N LEU A 647 23.50 -35.37 -30.70
CA LEU A 647 22.25 -36.05 -30.39
C LEU A 647 21.09 -35.07 -30.62
N GLN A 648 20.11 -35.45 -31.42
CA GLN A 648 18.86 -34.72 -31.57
C GLN A 648 17.70 -35.58 -31.08
N VAL A 649 17.02 -35.14 -30.02
CA VAL A 649 15.80 -35.79 -29.51
C VAL A 649 14.58 -34.97 -29.93
N ARG A 650 13.74 -35.54 -30.79
CA ARG A 650 12.52 -34.89 -31.28
C ARG A 650 11.32 -35.64 -30.74
N ILE A 651 10.39 -34.93 -30.10
CA ILE A 651 9.18 -35.52 -29.54
C ILE A 651 7.97 -34.97 -30.28
N ILE A 652 7.08 -35.87 -30.71
CA ILE A 652 5.79 -35.55 -31.32
C ILE A 652 4.71 -35.77 -30.26
N GLY A 653 4.00 -34.70 -29.92
CA GLY A 653 2.86 -34.73 -29.01
C GLY A 653 1.52 -34.85 -29.73
N ASP A 654 0.67 -35.73 -29.24
CA ASP A 654 -0.74 -35.80 -29.64
C ASP A 654 -1.55 -34.72 -28.91
N LYS A 655 -2.41 -34.00 -29.64
CA LYS A 655 -3.43 -33.07 -29.09
C LYS A 655 -4.83 -33.37 -29.62
N SER A 656 -5.07 -34.61 -30.03
CA SER A 656 -6.39 -35.09 -30.43
C SER A 656 -7.38 -34.99 -29.25
N GLY A 657 -8.68 -35.03 -29.57
CA GLY A 657 -9.73 -34.85 -28.55
C GLY A 657 -9.67 -35.88 -27.42
N SER A 658 -9.14 -37.09 -27.68
CA SER A 658 -9.00 -38.13 -26.67
C SER A 658 -7.92 -37.81 -25.63
N MET A 659 -6.96 -36.94 -25.96
CA MET A 659 -5.96 -36.45 -25.01
C MET A 659 -6.57 -35.65 -23.86
N GLY A 660 -7.78 -35.10 -24.05
CA GLY A 660 -8.58 -34.44 -23.01
C GLY A 660 -9.19 -35.37 -21.96
N GLN A 661 -9.17 -36.69 -22.18
CA GLN A 661 -9.72 -37.67 -21.25
C GLN A 661 -8.83 -37.81 -20.00
N THR A 662 -9.43 -38.23 -18.90
CA THR A 662 -8.77 -38.41 -17.61
C THR A 662 -8.53 -39.89 -17.33
N VAL A 663 -7.32 -40.24 -16.90
CA VAL A 663 -6.91 -41.57 -16.41
C VAL A 663 -6.39 -41.37 -14.99
N ASP A 664 -6.91 -42.09 -14.01
CA ASP A 664 -6.55 -41.99 -12.59
C ASP A 664 -6.58 -40.55 -12.01
N GLY A 665 -7.54 -39.74 -12.45
CA GLY A 665 -7.71 -38.36 -11.98
C GLY A 665 -6.80 -37.33 -12.66
N VAL A 666 -5.94 -37.74 -13.60
CA VAL A 666 -5.06 -36.84 -14.39
C VAL A 666 -5.39 -36.93 -15.88
N THR A 667 -5.38 -35.80 -16.59
CA THR A 667 -5.63 -35.80 -18.04
C THR A 667 -4.45 -36.38 -18.83
N LYS A 668 -4.73 -37.10 -19.93
CA LYS A 668 -3.67 -37.74 -20.72
C LYS A 668 -2.63 -36.75 -21.26
N TRP A 669 -3.09 -35.59 -21.72
CA TRP A 669 -2.21 -34.50 -22.17
C TRP A 669 -1.29 -33.96 -21.08
N ASN A 670 -1.71 -34.00 -19.82
CA ASN A 670 -0.88 -33.57 -18.69
C ASN A 670 0.26 -34.57 -18.46
N LEU A 671 -0.02 -35.87 -18.50
CA LEU A 671 1.01 -36.92 -18.39
C LEU A 671 1.99 -36.91 -19.58
N GLN A 672 1.51 -36.70 -20.80
CA GLN A 672 2.37 -36.48 -21.98
C GLN A 672 3.29 -35.27 -21.79
N ARG A 673 2.73 -34.15 -21.35
CA ARG A 673 3.50 -32.93 -21.08
C ARG A 673 4.52 -33.14 -19.96
N ARG A 674 4.17 -33.88 -18.90
CA ARG A 674 5.08 -34.25 -17.81
C ARG A 674 6.26 -35.08 -18.32
N ALA A 675 6.01 -36.07 -19.19
CA ALA A 675 7.06 -36.85 -19.85
C ALA A 675 8.01 -35.95 -20.68
N MET A 676 7.44 -35.03 -21.47
CA MET A 676 8.22 -34.07 -22.26
C MET A 676 9.05 -33.15 -21.37
N TYR A 677 8.49 -32.59 -20.29
CA TYR A 677 9.24 -31.76 -19.35
C TYR A 677 10.40 -32.49 -18.70
N LEU A 678 10.21 -33.75 -18.30
CA LEU A 678 11.26 -34.59 -17.73
C LEU A 678 12.44 -34.75 -18.71
N ILE A 679 12.15 -35.13 -19.96
CA ILE A 679 13.19 -35.33 -20.98
C ILE A 679 13.87 -34.00 -21.34
N LEU A 680 13.11 -32.94 -21.61
CA LEU A 680 13.67 -31.64 -21.96
C LEU A 680 14.52 -31.04 -20.84
N SER A 681 14.08 -31.15 -19.57
CA SER A 681 14.87 -30.70 -18.42
C SER A 681 16.16 -31.51 -18.29
N SER A 682 16.09 -32.83 -18.49
CA SER A 682 17.26 -33.71 -18.46
C SER A 682 18.29 -33.38 -19.55
N LEU A 683 17.84 -33.18 -20.79
CA LEU A 683 18.70 -32.83 -21.92
C LEU A 683 19.31 -31.42 -21.78
N ASP A 684 18.55 -30.43 -21.29
CA ASP A 684 19.04 -29.08 -21.01
C ASP A 684 20.15 -29.09 -19.94
N ARG A 685 19.99 -29.92 -18.89
CA ARG A 685 21.05 -30.16 -17.90
C ARG A 685 22.26 -30.86 -18.50
N ALA A 686 22.03 -31.84 -19.37
CA ALA A 686 23.10 -32.57 -20.06
C ALA A 686 23.96 -31.61 -20.89
N GLU A 687 23.34 -30.77 -21.72
CA GLU A 687 24.03 -29.77 -22.54
C GLU A 687 24.81 -28.78 -21.67
N LYS A 688 24.20 -28.24 -20.60
CA LYS A 688 24.90 -27.35 -19.65
C LYS A 688 26.10 -28.02 -19.02
N ASN A 689 26.01 -29.31 -18.71
CA ASN A 689 27.15 -30.09 -18.22
C ASN A 689 28.20 -30.30 -19.31
N PHE A 690 27.80 -30.66 -20.53
CA PHE A 690 28.71 -30.82 -21.67
C PHE A 690 29.48 -29.54 -21.96
N VAL A 691 28.83 -28.38 -22.00
CA VAL A 691 29.49 -27.07 -22.19
C VAL A 691 30.62 -26.85 -21.18
N ARG A 692 30.42 -27.23 -19.90
CA ARG A 692 31.47 -27.10 -18.86
C ARG A 692 32.69 -27.98 -19.11
N VAL A 693 32.51 -29.15 -19.74
CA VAL A 693 33.59 -30.13 -19.99
C VAL A 693 34.05 -30.17 -21.46
N LYS A 694 33.39 -29.43 -22.35
CA LYS A 694 33.58 -29.46 -23.81
C LYS A 694 35.04 -29.21 -24.22
N ALA A 695 35.72 -28.30 -23.52
CA ALA A 695 37.14 -27.99 -23.76
C ALA A 695 38.09 -29.18 -23.53
N ARG A 696 37.69 -30.15 -22.70
CA ARG A 696 38.49 -31.35 -22.38
C ARG A 696 38.18 -32.53 -23.29
N MET A 697 37.06 -32.46 -24.03
CA MET A 697 36.64 -33.50 -24.96
C MET A 697 37.52 -33.49 -26.21
N ARG A 698 37.80 -34.66 -26.75
CA ARG A 698 38.44 -34.79 -28.06
C ARG A 698 37.43 -34.56 -29.19
N GLU A 699 36.23 -35.11 -29.02
CA GLU A 699 35.11 -35.04 -29.96
C GLU A 699 33.87 -34.59 -29.18
N PRO A 700 33.61 -33.26 -29.14
CA PRO A 700 32.51 -32.73 -28.36
C PRO A 700 31.17 -33.25 -28.88
N LEU A 701 30.24 -33.44 -27.96
CA LEU A 701 28.88 -33.88 -28.24
C LEU A 701 27.93 -32.72 -27.93
N ASP A 702 27.11 -32.35 -28.93
CA ASP A 702 26.05 -31.36 -28.77
C ASP A 702 24.68 -32.05 -28.66
N VAL A 703 23.85 -31.58 -27.73
CA VAL A 703 22.50 -32.12 -27.51
C VAL A 703 21.46 -31.10 -27.91
N TYR A 704 20.62 -31.47 -28.86
CA TYR A 704 19.48 -30.68 -29.31
C TYR A 704 18.19 -31.41 -28.97
N SER A 705 17.16 -30.63 -28.71
CA SER A 705 15.81 -31.15 -28.54
C SER A 705 14.80 -30.33 -29.35
N GLN A 706 13.74 -30.97 -29.80
CA GLN A 706 12.60 -30.33 -30.47
C GLN A 706 11.31 -30.97 -29.96
N VAL A 707 10.26 -30.17 -29.81
CA VAL A 707 8.92 -30.68 -29.57
C VAL A 707 7.98 -30.05 -30.58
N ILE A 708 7.30 -30.91 -31.31
CA ILE A 708 6.18 -30.53 -32.16
C ILE A 708 4.93 -31.24 -31.66
N SER A 709 3.76 -30.69 -31.92
CA SER A 709 2.50 -31.37 -31.65
C SER A 709 1.48 -31.06 -32.71
N PHE A 710 0.52 -31.96 -32.90
CA PHE A 710 -0.50 -31.82 -33.94
C PHE A 710 -1.90 -31.81 -33.33
N ARG A 711 -2.84 -31.11 -33.97
CA ARG A 711 -4.29 -31.19 -33.65
C ARG A 711 -5.08 -31.96 -34.69
N ASN A 712 -4.62 -31.91 -35.93
CA ASN A 712 -5.25 -32.48 -37.12
C ASN A 712 -4.17 -32.64 -38.21
N LYS A 713 -4.59 -32.87 -39.46
CA LYS A 713 -3.70 -33.13 -40.59
C LYS A 713 -2.94 -31.91 -41.12
N SER A 714 -3.34 -30.69 -40.78
CA SER A 714 -2.78 -29.43 -41.31
C SER A 714 -2.05 -28.59 -40.27
N ASP A 715 -2.38 -28.75 -38.98
CA ASP A 715 -1.90 -27.87 -37.92
C ASP A 715 -0.83 -28.57 -37.08
N ILE A 716 0.44 -28.27 -37.37
CA ILE A 716 1.61 -28.68 -36.60
C ILE A 716 2.12 -27.46 -35.84
N ASP A 717 2.01 -27.50 -34.52
CA ASP A 717 2.51 -26.47 -33.62
C ASP A 717 3.96 -26.82 -33.22
N GLU A 718 4.88 -25.88 -33.38
CA GLU A 718 6.25 -26.00 -32.89
C GLU A 718 6.36 -25.49 -31.44
N ASP A 719 6.14 -26.42 -30.50
CA ASP A 719 6.08 -26.14 -29.06
C ASP A 719 7.46 -25.80 -28.47
N LYS A 720 8.50 -26.43 -29.01
CA LYS A 720 9.90 -26.12 -28.74
C LYS A 720 10.69 -26.29 -30.06
N PRO A 721 11.27 -25.22 -30.62
CA PRO A 721 12.10 -25.33 -31.81
C PRO A 721 13.36 -26.15 -31.53
N LEU A 722 13.95 -26.70 -32.60
CA LEU A 722 15.20 -27.44 -32.52
C LEU A 722 16.32 -26.52 -32.00
N SER A 723 16.70 -26.72 -30.75
CA SER A 723 17.75 -25.96 -30.08
C SER A 723 18.34 -26.77 -28.93
N ASN A 724 19.51 -26.34 -28.46
CA ASN A 724 20.18 -26.91 -27.30
C ASN A 724 19.73 -26.29 -25.96
N GLU A 725 18.79 -25.34 -25.99
CA GLU A 725 18.28 -24.64 -24.80
C GLU A 725 16.80 -24.93 -24.52
N PHE A 726 16.46 -25.09 -23.23
CA PHE A 726 15.08 -25.10 -22.77
C PHE A 726 14.71 -23.81 -22.03
N SER A 727 14.54 -22.75 -22.83
CA SER A 727 14.31 -21.38 -22.36
C SER A 727 12.97 -21.21 -21.60
N PRO A 728 12.81 -20.12 -20.82
CA PRO A 728 11.53 -19.75 -20.19
C PRO A 728 10.37 -19.70 -21.19
N GLU A 729 10.58 -19.15 -22.38
CA GLU A 729 9.57 -19.03 -23.44
C GLU A 729 9.16 -20.41 -23.96
N ASN A 730 10.10 -21.33 -24.12
CA ASN A 730 9.82 -22.71 -24.53
C ASN A 730 8.99 -23.45 -23.48
N LYS A 731 9.27 -23.25 -22.18
CA LYS A 731 8.47 -23.83 -21.09
C LYS A 731 7.02 -23.34 -21.15
N VAL A 732 6.82 -22.04 -21.29
CA VAL A 732 5.47 -21.45 -21.38
C VAL A 732 4.76 -21.86 -22.65
N ARG A 733 5.46 -21.92 -23.80
CA ARG A 733 4.87 -22.32 -25.09
C ARG A 733 4.39 -23.76 -25.05
N LEU A 734 5.23 -24.69 -24.57
CA LEU A 734 4.87 -26.08 -24.35
C LEU A 734 3.69 -26.23 -23.40
N TRP A 735 3.69 -25.47 -22.29
CA TRP A 735 2.58 -25.47 -21.33
C TRP A 735 1.25 -25.06 -21.97
N LYS A 736 1.25 -23.97 -22.74
CA LYS A 736 0.06 -23.43 -23.42
C LYS A 736 -0.43 -24.33 -24.55
N SER A 737 0.48 -24.91 -25.34
CA SER A 737 0.12 -25.68 -26.52
C SER A 737 -0.54 -27.00 -26.16
N LEU A 738 0.09 -27.80 -25.29
CA LEU A 738 -0.42 -29.12 -24.93
C LEU A 738 -1.67 -29.08 -24.05
N GLY A 739 -2.01 -27.93 -23.47
CA GLY A 739 -3.28 -27.71 -22.77
C GLY A 739 -4.49 -27.49 -23.70
N ASN A 740 -4.27 -27.34 -25.01
CA ASN A 740 -5.32 -26.97 -25.98
C ASN A 740 -5.57 -28.10 -26.99
N GLN A 741 -6.55 -28.95 -26.71
CA GLN A 741 -6.89 -30.08 -27.58
C GLN A 741 -7.68 -29.66 -28.83
N GLY A 742 -7.60 -30.47 -29.88
CA GLY A 742 -8.30 -30.31 -31.15
C GLY A 742 -9.02 -31.60 -31.60
N PHE A 743 -9.39 -31.66 -32.88
CA PHE A 743 -10.10 -32.78 -33.48
C PHE A 743 -9.32 -33.33 -34.69
N GLY A 744 -8.95 -34.61 -34.65
CA GLY A 744 -8.31 -35.32 -35.76
C GLY A 744 -7.02 -36.05 -35.37
N ASN A 745 -6.43 -36.70 -36.38
CA ASN A 745 -5.15 -37.41 -36.29
C ASN A 745 -4.13 -36.72 -37.22
N GLY A 746 -2.89 -36.53 -36.74
CA GLY A 746 -1.82 -35.85 -37.47
C GLY A 746 -0.48 -36.62 -37.47
N ASP A 747 -0.49 -37.93 -37.19
CA ASP A 747 0.73 -38.73 -37.05
C ASP A 747 1.60 -38.71 -38.33
N VAL A 748 0.99 -38.97 -39.50
CA VAL A 748 1.71 -38.97 -40.80
C VAL A 748 2.20 -37.56 -41.18
N PRO A 749 1.37 -36.50 -41.11
CA PRO A 749 1.85 -35.12 -41.33
C PRO A 749 3.00 -34.71 -40.41
N ALA A 750 2.95 -35.05 -39.13
CA ALA A 750 4.02 -34.73 -38.18
C ALA A 750 5.34 -35.44 -38.51
N LEU A 751 5.28 -36.72 -38.90
CA LEU A 751 6.46 -37.47 -39.35
C LEU A 751 7.02 -36.90 -40.66
N ASN A 752 6.16 -36.52 -41.61
CA ASN A 752 6.60 -35.90 -42.86
C ASN A 752 7.23 -34.51 -42.64
N PHE A 753 6.69 -33.71 -41.71
CA PHE A 753 7.29 -32.44 -41.33
C PHE A 753 8.72 -32.62 -40.82
N LEU A 754 8.95 -33.62 -39.95
CA LEU A 754 10.30 -33.93 -39.49
C LEU A 754 11.19 -34.50 -40.59
N LEU A 755 10.65 -35.32 -41.50
CA LEU A 755 11.39 -35.84 -42.64
C LEU A 755 11.89 -34.71 -43.54
N ASP A 756 11.03 -33.78 -43.92
CA ASP A 756 11.39 -32.61 -44.73
C ASP A 756 12.44 -31.74 -44.03
N GLN A 757 12.32 -31.57 -42.71
CA GLN A 757 13.31 -30.83 -41.92
C GLN A 757 14.68 -31.54 -41.90
N ILE A 758 14.71 -32.87 -41.68
CA ILE A 758 15.95 -33.66 -41.64
C ILE A 758 16.64 -33.68 -43.01
N GLN A 759 15.86 -33.79 -44.10
CA GLN A 759 16.38 -33.74 -45.46
C GLN A 759 17.12 -32.43 -45.72
N LYS A 760 16.51 -31.29 -45.37
CA LYS A 760 17.13 -29.97 -45.49
C LYS A 760 18.40 -29.86 -44.64
N GLU A 761 18.37 -30.31 -43.39
CA GLU A 761 19.56 -30.32 -42.52
C GLU A 761 20.71 -31.14 -43.13
N GLN A 762 20.42 -32.31 -43.70
CA GLN A 762 21.44 -33.12 -44.36
C GLN A 762 21.98 -32.47 -45.63
N GLU A 763 21.12 -31.89 -46.46
CA GLU A 763 21.52 -31.14 -47.65
C GLU A 763 22.47 -29.99 -47.29
N GLU A 764 22.17 -29.25 -46.21
CA GLU A 764 23.03 -28.19 -45.68
C GLU A 764 24.38 -28.71 -45.17
N ILE A 765 24.40 -29.82 -44.44
CA ILE A 765 25.63 -30.45 -43.94
C ILE A 765 26.51 -30.92 -45.11
N ILE A 766 25.90 -31.56 -46.12
CA ILE A 766 26.58 -32.03 -47.33
C ILE A 766 27.13 -30.83 -48.13
N ALA A 767 26.35 -29.76 -48.26
CA ALA A 767 26.79 -28.53 -48.93
C ALA A 767 27.99 -27.88 -48.23
N GLN A 768 28.11 -28.04 -46.91
CA GLN A 768 29.28 -27.60 -46.12
C GLN A 768 30.49 -28.56 -46.21
N GLY A 769 30.39 -29.66 -46.97
CA GLY A 769 31.46 -30.66 -47.11
C GLY A 769 31.71 -31.49 -45.84
N LYS A 770 30.75 -31.53 -44.91
CA LYS A 770 30.84 -32.32 -43.67
C LYS A 770 30.07 -33.64 -43.81
N LYS A 771 30.49 -34.65 -43.06
CA LYS A 771 29.74 -35.91 -42.93
C LYS A 771 28.71 -35.74 -41.81
N ASP A 772 27.46 -36.13 -42.06
CA ASP A 772 26.45 -36.16 -41.01
C ASP A 772 26.72 -37.33 -40.05
N ASN A 773 27.10 -37.00 -38.81
CA ASN A 773 27.36 -37.94 -37.72
C ASN A 773 26.41 -37.65 -36.54
N THR A 774 25.16 -37.32 -36.84
CA THR A 774 24.13 -36.97 -35.85
C THR A 774 23.23 -38.17 -35.55
N LEU A 775 23.08 -38.53 -34.28
CA LEU A 775 22.04 -39.47 -33.86
C LEU A 775 20.72 -38.73 -33.71
N ARG A 776 19.69 -39.14 -34.46
CA ARG A 776 18.35 -38.57 -34.35
C ARG A 776 17.41 -39.58 -33.73
N VAL A 777 16.76 -39.22 -32.64
CA VAL A 777 15.75 -40.03 -31.96
C VAL A 777 14.42 -39.30 -32.03
N ILE A 778 13.43 -39.90 -32.69
CA ILE A 778 12.09 -39.34 -32.85
C ILE A 778 11.14 -40.17 -31.99
N ILE A 779 10.48 -39.56 -31.02
CA ILE A 779 9.50 -40.22 -30.15
C ILE A 779 8.12 -39.71 -30.51
N ALA A 780 7.25 -40.58 -31.01
CA ALA A 780 5.89 -40.26 -31.37
C ALA A 780 4.93 -40.85 -30.33
N CYS A 781 4.31 -40.00 -29.52
CA CYS A 781 3.26 -40.41 -28.59
C CYS A 781 1.91 -40.36 -29.31
N SER A 782 1.15 -41.45 -29.30
CA SER A 782 -0.16 -41.52 -29.96
C SER A 782 -1.19 -42.26 -29.10
N ASP A 783 -2.37 -41.67 -28.91
CA ASP A 783 -3.43 -42.19 -28.04
C ASP A 783 -4.40 -43.17 -28.71
N GLY A 784 -4.21 -43.42 -30.02
CA GLY A 784 -5.08 -44.27 -30.80
C GLY A 784 -4.43 -44.78 -32.08
N MET A 785 -5.22 -45.47 -32.91
CA MET A 785 -4.73 -45.92 -34.22
C MET A 785 -4.56 -44.73 -35.16
N PRO A 786 -3.41 -44.62 -35.85
CA PRO A 786 -3.26 -43.69 -36.97
C PRO A 786 -4.32 -43.93 -38.03
N ASP A 787 -4.81 -42.84 -38.64
CA ASP A 787 -5.75 -42.91 -39.78
C ASP A 787 -5.15 -43.66 -40.99
N ASP A 788 -3.82 -43.61 -41.12
CA ASP A 788 -3.05 -44.26 -42.20
C ASP A 788 -1.84 -45.02 -41.62
N PRO A 789 -2.05 -46.24 -41.10
CA PRO A 789 -0.96 -47.07 -40.55
C PRO A 789 0.15 -47.38 -41.55
N ALA A 790 -0.20 -47.58 -42.83
CA ALA A 790 0.76 -47.88 -43.88
C ALA A 790 1.65 -46.66 -44.18
N GLY A 791 1.05 -45.47 -44.22
CA GLY A 791 1.78 -44.20 -44.36
C GLY A 791 2.73 -43.92 -43.20
N VAL A 792 2.33 -44.22 -41.96
CA VAL A 792 3.22 -44.13 -40.78
C VAL A 792 4.42 -45.05 -40.95
N GLN A 793 4.18 -46.33 -41.27
CA GLN A 793 5.25 -47.33 -41.43
C GLN A 793 6.23 -46.93 -42.56
N GLN A 794 5.71 -46.48 -43.70
CA GLN A 794 6.52 -46.02 -44.83
C GLN A 794 7.36 -44.79 -44.48
N THR A 795 6.79 -43.83 -43.76
CA THR A 795 7.48 -42.59 -43.39
C THR A 795 8.54 -42.86 -42.32
N ALA A 796 8.25 -43.72 -41.34
CA ALA A 796 9.21 -44.17 -40.33
C ALA A 796 10.40 -44.90 -40.97
N GLN A 797 10.17 -45.75 -41.97
CA GLN A 797 11.24 -46.41 -42.72
C GLN A 797 12.13 -45.39 -43.46
N LYS A 798 11.53 -44.41 -44.14
CA LYS A 798 12.29 -43.33 -44.81
C LYS A 798 13.13 -42.52 -43.82
N LEU A 799 12.57 -42.14 -42.67
CA LEU A 799 13.31 -41.47 -41.60
C LEU A 799 14.52 -42.31 -41.14
N GLY A 800 14.37 -43.64 -41.08
CA GLY A 800 15.44 -44.60 -40.84
C GLY A 800 16.58 -44.53 -41.85
N GLU A 801 16.25 -44.43 -43.14
CA GLU A 801 17.24 -44.28 -44.23
C GLU A 801 18.04 -42.96 -44.10
N PHE A 802 17.44 -41.92 -43.50
CA PHE A 802 18.09 -40.65 -43.15
C PHE A 802 18.77 -40.68 -41.76
N GLY A 803 18.98 -41.86 -41.16
CA GLY A 803 19.72 -42.01 -39.92
C GLY A 803 18.95 -41.60 -38.65
N ALA A 804 17.62 -41.57 -38.70
CA ALA A 804 16.77 -41.34 -37.53
C ALA A 804 16.14 -42.64 -37.02
N VAL A 805 16.10 -42.80 -35.69
CA VAL A 805 15.40 -43.88 -35.02
C VAL A 805 14.03 -43.36 -34.58
N VAL A 806 12.97 -43.93 -35.14
CA VAL A 806 11.59 -43.58 -34.77
C VAL A 806 11.08 -44.57 -33.72
N VAL A 807 10.52 -44.04 -32.64
CA VAL A 807 9.92 -44.80 -31.53
C VAL A 807 8.47 -44.38 -31.39
N GLY A 808 7.55 -45.26 -31.74
CA GLY A 808 6.12 -45.05 -31.50
C GLY A 808 5.72 -45.53 -30.10
N VAL A 809 5.18 -44.64 -29.26
CA VAL A 809 4.67 -45.00 -27.93
C VAL A 809 3.15 -44.87 -27.94
N GLY A 810 2.48 -46.02 -27.87
CA GLY A 810 1.02 -46.07 -27.73
C GLY A 810 0.61 -45.69 -26.31
N LEU A 811 -0.34 -44.77 -26.16
CA LEU A 811 -0.90 -44.39 -24.88
C LEU A 811 -2.12 -45.27 -24.57
N THR A 812 -2.03 -46.09 -23.53
CA THR A 812 -3.06 -47.04 -23.07
C THR A 812 -3.39 -48.17 -24.05
N GLU A 813 -4.19 -49.15 -23.63
CA GLU A 813 -4.60 -50.31 -24.44
C GLU A 813 -5.31 -49.93 -25.77
N THR A 814 -5.92 -48.74 -25.84
CA THR A 814 -6.56 -48.23 -27.06
C THR A 814 -5.57 -48.02 -28.19
N ALA A 815 -4.29 -47.87 -27.88
CA ALA A 815 -3.19 -47.70 -28.82
C ALA A 815 -2.31 -48.97 -28.96
N SER A 816 -2.82 -50.16 -28.60
CA SER A 816 -2.07 -51.44 -28.67
C SER A 816 -1.53 -51.82 -30.05
N GLN A 817 -2.03 -51.20 -31.13
CA GLN A 817 -1.51 -51.39 -32.50
C GLN A 817 -0.29 -50.51 -32.81
N VAL A 818 -0.02 -49.45 -32.04
CA VAL A 818 1.13 -48.54 -32.26
C VAL A 818 2.47 -49.30 -32.26
N PRO A 819 2.75 -50.22 -31.30
CA PRO A 819 3.96 -51.05 -31.35
C PRO A 819 4.15 -51.85 -32.63
N ILE A 820 3.04 -52.29 -33.25
CA ILE A 820 3.07 -53.09 -34.48
C ILE A 820 3.34 -52.19 -35.69
N ILE A 821 2.67 -51.04 -35.75
CA ILE A 821 2.75 -50.09 -36.87
C ILE A 821 4.14 -49.47 -36.98
N PHE A 822 4.73 -49.07 -35.84
CA PHE A 822 6.03 -48.43 -35.80
C PHE A 822 7.21 -49.41 -35.85
N ASN A 823 6.98 -50.72 -35.88
CA ASN A 823 8.06 -51.70 -35.95
C ASN A 823 8.57 -51.85 -37.40
N THR A 824 9.78 -51.37 -37.67
CA THR A 824 10.49 -51.51 -38.96
C THR A 824 11.96 -51.87 -38.72
N PRO A 825 12.79 -52.13 -39.74
CA PRO A 825 14.22 -52.39 -39.52
C PRO A 825 14.98 -51.26 -38.78
N HIS A 826 14.44 -50.03 -38.79
CA HIS A 826 15.08 -48.84 -38.22
C HIS A 826 14.23 -48.14 -37.15
N SER A 827 13.04 -48.64 -36.86
CA SER A 827 12.10 -48.05 -35.89
C SER A 827 11.50 -49.12 -34.98
N SER A 828 11.06 -48.70 -33.81
CA SER A 828 10.46 -49.59 -32.82
C SER A 828 9.18 -48.98 -32.28
N GLY A 829 8.37 -49.77 -31.59
CA GLY A 829 7.28 -49.22 -30.81
C GLY A 829 7.10 -49.92 -29.48
N ASP A 830 6.46 -49.20 -28.55
CA ASP A 830 6.25 -49.60 -27.16
C ASP A 830 4.86 -49.15 -26.70
N LEU A 831 4.37 -49.70 -25.60
CA LEU A 831 3.01 -49.45 -25.10
C LEU A 831 3.05 -48.99 -23.64
N ALA A 832 2.54 -47.80 -23.38
CA ALA A 832 2.30 -47.32 -22.02
C ALA A 832 0.92 -47.81 -21.55
N ARG A 833 0.87 -49.04 -20.98
CA ARG A 833 -0.37 -49.63 -20.42
C ARG A 833 -0.92 -48.75 -19.29
N ASP A 834 -0.06 -48.45 -18.32
CA ASP A 834 -0.27 -47.38 -17.35
C ASP A 834 0.34 -46.09 -17.91
N LEU A 835 -0.45 -45.03 -17.98
CA LEU A 835 0.00 -43.75 -18.49
C LEU A 835 0.98 -43.05 -17.53
N ASN A 836 1.02 -43.44 -16.26
CA ASN A 836 2.02 -42.98 -15.30
C ASN A 836 3.42 -43.51 -15.63
N ASP A 837 3.53 -44.63 -16.36
CA ASP A 837 4.82 -45.18 -16.82
C ASP A 837 5.37 -44.45 -18.06
N LEU A 838 4.55 -43.62 -18.72
CA LEU A 838 4.94 -42.92 -19.95
C LEU A 838 6.28 -42.17 -19.82
N PRO A 839 6.54 -41.35 -18.78
CA PRO A 839 7.83 -40.69 -18.63
C PRO A 839 9.02 -41.67 -18.57
N ALA A 840 8.81 -42.84 -17.97
CA ALA A 840 9.85 -43.84 -17.80
C ALA A 840 10.08 -44.65 -19.09
N ILE A 841 9.02 -44.96 -19.86
CA ILE A 841 9.10 -45.58 -21.18
C ILE A 841 9.82 -44.66 -22.16
N VAL A 842 9.44 -43.38 -22.21
CA VAL A 842 10.13 -42.39 -23.05
C VAL A 842 11.60 -42.28 -22.66
N ALA A 843 11.91 -42.21 -21.36
CA ALA A 843 13.29 -42.16 -20.86
C ALA A 843 14.09 -43.42 -21.22
N LYS A 844 13.50 -44.61 -21.12
CA LYS A 844 14.11 -45.89 -21.52
C LYS A 844 14.60 -45.83 -22.96
N HIS A 845 13.75 -45.38 -23.89
CA HIS A 845 14.12 -45.29 -25.31
C HIS A 845 15.20 -44.25 -25.58
N VAL A 846 15.13 -43.09 -24.92
CA VAL A 846 16.21 -42.09 -24.99
C VAL A 846 17.54 -42.66 -24.49
N VAL A 847 17.54 -43.40 -23.38
CA VAL A 847 18.74 -44.04 -22.82
C VAL A 847 19.29 -45.13 -23.74
N MET A 848 18.42 -46.02 -24.23
CA MET A 848 18.80 -47.11 -25.14
C MET A 848 19.52 -46.59 -26.39
N GLU A 849 18.98 -45.51 -26.96
CA GLU A 849 19.57 -44.88 -28.14
C GLU A 849 20.83 -44.07 -27.79
N ALA A 850 20.83 -43.34 -26.68
CA ALA A 850 21.99 -42.58 -26.20
C ALA A 850 23.22 -43.46 -25.94
N ILE A 851 23.06 -44.73 -25.59
CA ILE A 851 24.18 -45.66 -25.42
C ILE A 851 25.00 -45.83 -26.71
N LYS A 852 24.39 -45.63 -27.89
CA LYS A 852 25.10 -45.66 -29.19
C LYS A 852 26.07 -44.48 -29.37
N LEU A 853 25.96 -43.44 -28.54
CA LEU A 853 26.86 -42.29 -28.54
C LEU A 853 28.18 -42.56 -27.79
N PHE A 854 28.29 -43.65 -27.03
CA PHE A 854 29.53 -44.02 -26.37
C PHE A 854 30.55 -44.49 -27.42
N PRO A 855 31.81 -44.02 -27.36
CA PRO A 855 32.89 -44.66 -28.10
C PRO A 855 32.97 -46.15 -27.77
N GLU A 856 33.15 -47.04 -28.75
CA GLU A 856 33.27 -48.49 -28.65
C GLU A 856 34.19 -48.94 -27.50
N ARG A 857 35.37 -48.29 -27.37
CA ARG A 857 36.31 -48.62 -26.28
C ARG A 857 35.75 -48.28 -24.91
N ALA A 858 35.13 -47.12 -24.79
CA ALA A 858 34.50 -46.69 -23.55
C ALA A 858 33.25 -47.53 -23.25
N ARG A 859 32.51 -47.96 -24.28
CA ARG A 859 31.34 -48.83 -24.13
C ARG A 859 31.71 -50.17 -23.49
N MET A 860 32.86 -50.75 -23.86
CA MET A 860 33.40 -51.94 -23.19
C MET A 860 33.82 -51.64 -21.75
N GLN A 861 34.49 -50.51 -21.50
CA GLN A 861 34.91 -50.10 -20.16
C GLN A 861 33.73 -49.88 -19.21
N TYR A 862 32.66 -49.23 -19.68
CA TYR A 862 31.46 -48.91 -18.92
C TYR A 862 30.35 -49.97 -19.06
N GLN A 863 30.62 -51.12 -19.69
CA GLN A 863 29.61 -52.11 -20.03
C GLN A 863 28.74 -52.51 -18.82
N ARG A 864 29.35 -52.82 -17.67
CA ARG A 864 28.62 -53.17 -16.45
C ARG A 864 27.72 -52.04 -15.92
N ALA A 865 28.18 -50.80 -16.01
CA ALA A 865 27.41 -49.63 -15.59
C ALA A 865 26.23 -49.39 -16.54
N ILE A 866 26.45 -49.52 -17.85
CA ILE A 866 25.41 -49.41 -18.88
C ILE A 866 24.36 -50.50 -18.71
N GLU A 867 24.77 -51.76 -18.53
CA GLU A 867 23.86 -52.89 -18.27
C GLU A 867 23.07 -52.68 -16.98
N SER A 868 23.71 -52.18 -15.92
CA SER A 868 23.02 -51.85 -14.67
C SER A 868 21.98 -50.73 -14.84
N ILE A 869 22.27 -49.71 -15.66
CA ILE A 869 21.32 -48.63 -15.95
C ILE A 869 20.14 -49.16 -16.76
N LEU A 870 20.39 -49.95 -17.82
CA LEU A 870 19.33 -50.55 -18.63
C LEU A 870 18.43 -51.48 -17.80
N ALA A 871 19.02 -52.25 -16.88
CA ALA A 871 18.27 -53.13 -15.99
C ALA A 871 17.24 -52.39 -15.13
N LYS A 872 17.46 -51.11 -14.80
CA LYS A 872 16.49 -50.29 -14.05
C LYS A 872 15.19 -50.06 -14.82
N PHE A 873 15.22 -50.18 -16.15
CA PHE A 873 14.05 -50.02 -17.03
C PHE A 873 13.40 -51.35 -17.45
N ASN A 874 13.97 -52.51 -17.08
CA ASN A 874 13.48 -53.81 -17.55
C ASN A 874 12.09 -54.18 -17.00
N HIS A 875 11.68 -53.61 -15.86
CA HIS A 875 10.40 -53.91 -15.21
C HIS A 875 9.27 -52.94 -15.56
N ILE A 876 9.50 -52.01 -16.50
CA ILE A 876 8.53 -50.98 -16.87
C ILE A 876 7.57 -51.53 -17.93
N GLY A 877 6.27 -51.45 -17.67
CA GLY A 877 5.23 -51.95 -18.57
C GLY A 877 5.04 -53.48 -18.60
N LEU A 878 5.54 -54.20 -17.58
CA LEU A 878 5.46 -55.68 -17.47
C LEU A 878 4.40 -56.21 -16.49
N GLU A 879 3.48 -55.36 -16.01
CA GLU A 879 2.23 -55.81 -15.35
C GLU A 879 1.00 -55.35 -16.14
#